data_AF-A0A7W6X7N1-F1
#
_entry.id   AF-A0A7W6X7N1-F1
#
_cell.length_a   1.000
_cell.length_b   1.000
_cell.length_c   1.000
_cell.angle_alpha   90.00
_cell.angle_beta   90.00
_cell.angle_gamma   90.00
#
_symmetry.space_group_name_H-M   'P 1'
#
loop_
_entity.id
_entity.type
_entity.pdbx_description
1 polymer ?
#
loop_
_entity_poly.entity_id
_entity_poly.type
_entity_poly.pdbx_seq_one_letter_code
_entity_poly.pdbx_strand_id
1 'polypeptide(L)'
;MKQPAADTVALTRNIEAVLRDLQRTMRSGINVTNVQFRQATFIETSISNVERVLVEAAIVVAMVLFVFLMNGRAALVSLTAIPISILVTVLVFRALGLTINTMTLGGLAIAIGELVDDAVVDVENILRRLRENAASSTPRHVLDVISGASQEVRSSIVYATMIIVLVFVPLFALPGIEGRLFTPLGVAYVVSILASLLTSITVTPVLSYYLLSGRTDSGDGESLVVTRLKQANRLVLGWAFERPGLVLSSVAAAVVVAGYAASQMPRSFLPPFNEGTLVLSLQYNPGISLAESNRLGLLAEQLLAKVPEVKSVGRRTGRAELDEHAEGVHYSEIDVDLVSSGRQKVDIYASIREALSALPAAVTIGQPISHRLDHLQSGIRAQIVLKIFGQDIEMLRRLSETVRQRLSTIPGLVDLQVEKQVLIPQVRVQVDHARAALHGLTPAAITQALDTLSNGRKVSQIVDGNRRFDVVMRLSEQDRSTTGLQNLLIPTGLEFVPLSALAEVVETDGPNQIQREGTQRRIVVYGNGDGRRDIAEIAADIQKAVRELDFPQGYTTNLEGAFQAQQQASWRIGILSLASLTLIFIVLYSRYRSTALSLIIMGGIPLALIGSVAALKIFGQPLSVASMIGFITLAGISARNGILKISHYINLAIHEGERFGTGLVVRGSMERLSPVLMTALCAGLALTPLLIGADQPGREILHPVAVTIFGGLLSATILDTIVTPILFLMFGQPPLDRLAAGHAATFTPAEAELRTSPEELPMRKYAFLALIAVIAAAPSSATAQAKGSNGGPVVKSQGHPIEFVRKGTEIVFYVGDDDGSPLSTKDMRGRATIQDGGKTVAVPLAPANPNLMAGKLQAELSPKAIVVFSASLHGHSLTARYTVE
;
A
#
# COMPACT_ATOMS: atom_id res chain seq x y z
N MET A 1 5.17 16.36 19.45
CA MET A 1 4.43 15.63 18.41
C MET A 1 5.36 15.34 17.24
N LYS A 2 5.24 14.17 16.61
CA LYS A 2 5.95 13.85 15.38
C LYS A 2 5.29 14.62 14.22
N GLN A 3 6.05 15.35 13.40
CA GLN A 3 5.51 15.93 12.17
C GLN A 3 5.19 14.83 11.14
N PRO A 4 4.14 14.97 10.31
CA PRO A 4 3.70 13.89 9.40
C PRO A 4 4.79 13.30 8.50
N ALA A 5 5.73 14.12 8.00
CA ALA A 5 6.80 13.70 7.09
C ALA A 5 8.10 13.23 7.79
N ALA A 6 8.18 13.31 9.13
CA ALA A 6 9.40 12.96 9.85
C ALA A 6 9.64 11.44 9.83
N ASP A 7 10.91 11.04 9.76
CA ASP A 7 11.30 9.63 9.88
C ASP A 7 11.14 9.17 11.34
N THR A 8 10.36 8.11 11.54
CA THR A 8 10.04 7.59 12.89
C THR A 8 11.28 7.02 13.58
N VAL A 9 12.14 6.29 12.85
CA VAL A 9 13.29 5.59 13.41
C VAL A 9 14.37 6.58 13.83
N ALA A 10 14.73 7.52 12.94
CA ALA A 10 15.69 8.58 13.22
C ALA A 10 15.23 9.47 14.37
N LEU A 11 13.96 9.88 14.38
CA LEU A 11 13.39 10.67 15.47
C LEU A 11 13.45 9.90 16.81
N THR A 12 13.13 8.61 16.80
CA THR A 12 13.15 7.78 18.01
C THR A 12 14.56 7.65 18.57
N ARG A 13 15.58 7.44 17.72
CA ARG A 13 16.99 7.41 18.13
C ARG A 13 17.44 8.73 18.75
N ASN A 14 17.01 9.86 18.18
CA ASN A 14 17.30 11.18 18.73
C ASN A 14 16.64 11.38 20.10
N ILE A 15 15.38 10.97 20.26
CA ILE A 15 14.67 11.02 21.55
C ILE A 15 15.37 10.15 22.60
N GLU A 16 15.77 8.93 22.24
CA GLU A 16 16.47 8.01 23.15
C GLU A 16 17.85 8.51 23.57
N ALA A 17 18.58 9.17 22.65
CA ALA A 17 19.84 9.83 23.00
C ALA A 17 19.60 10.92 24.06
N VAL A 18 18.61 11.78 23.85
CA VAL A 18 18.23 12.81 24.81
C VAL A 18 17.76 12.20 26.14
N LEU A 19 16.98 11.12 26.13
CA LEU A 19 16.54 10.45 27.36
C LEU A 19 17.72 9.85 28.15
N ARG A 20 18.72 9.28 27.46
CA ARG A 20 19.96 8.79 28.10
C ARG A 20 20.76 9.93 28.73
N ASP A 21 20.85 11.07 28.07
CA ASP A 21 21.53 12.24 28.61
C ASP A 21 20.76 12.81 29.81
N LEU A 22 19.43 12.89 29.73
CA LEU A 22 18.57 13.30 30.84
C LEU A 22 18.70 12.36 32.05
N GLN A 23 18.75 11.04 31.83
CA GLN A 23 18.88 10.04 32.89
C GLN A 23 20.11 10.29 33.80
N ARG A 24 21.21 10.84 33.27
CA ARG A 24 22.41 11.19 34.05
C ARG A 24 22.18 12.33 35.06
N THR A 25 21.20 13.18 34.80
CA THR A 25 20.85 14.34 35.64
C THR A 25 19.66 14.06 36.57
N MET A 26 18.97 12.94 36.37
CA MET A 26 17.82 12.54 37.19
C MET A 26 18.27 12.02 38.56
N ARG A 27 17.44 12.23 39.58
CA ARG A 27 17.67 11.71 40.93
C ARG A 27 17.63 10.18 40.95
N SER A 28 18.32 9.57 41.92
CA SER A 28 18.24 8.12 42.14
C SER A 28 16.78 7.69 42.33
N GLY A 29 16.38 6.61 41.66
CA GLY A 29 15.02 6.06 41.70
C GLY A 29 14.09 6.52 40.56
N ILE A 30 14.46 7.52 39.75
CA ILE A 30 13.69 7.93 38.55
C ILE A 30 14.32 7.29 37.31
N ASN A 31 13.55 6.52 36.54
CA ASN A 31 13.99 5.94 35.27
C ASN A 31 13.17 6.51 34.10
N VAL A 32 13.79 7.40 33.32
CA VAL A 32 13.20 8.00 32.11
C VAL A 32 13.46 7.19 30.84
N THR A 33 14.30 6.16 30.93
CA THR A 33 14.64 5.27 29.79
C THR A 33 13.68 4.10 29.63
N ASN A 34 12.76 3.89 30.57
CA ASN A 34 11.72 2.87 30.46
C ASN A 34 10.56 3.38 29.58
N VAL A 35 10.65 3.12 28.28
CA VAL A 35 9.64 3.57 27.29
C VAL A 35 8.57 2.51 27.11
N GLN A 36 7.30 2.89 27.35
CA GLN A 36 6.16 1.97 27.24
C GLN A 36 5.86 1.52 25.81
N PHE A 37 5.86 2.44 24.85
CA PHE A 37 5.53 2.17 23.44
C PHE A 37 6.54 2.83 22.51
N ARG A 38 7.05 2.06 21.55
CA ARG A 38 8.02 2.50 20.54
C ARG A 38 7.55 2.06 19.16
N GLN A 39 6.98 2.99 18.39
CA GLN A 39 6.58 2.69 17.01
C GLN A 39 7.76 2.23 16.13
N ALA A 40 8.98 2.71 16.43
CA ALA A 40 10.20 2.28 15.73
C ALA A 40 10.49 0.78 15.86
N THR A 41 10.11 0.13 16.98
CA THR A 41 10.33 -1.32 17.17
C THR A 41 9.68 -2.12 16.05
N PHE A 42 8.42 -1.82 15.72
CA PHE A 42 7.72 -2.49 14.62
C PHE A 42 8.45 -2.30 13.27
N ILE A 43 8.94 -1.10 13.00
CA ILE A 43 9.64 -0.77 11.75
C ILE A 43 10.97 -1.52 11.67
N GLU A 44 11.79 -1.47 12.73
CA GLU A 44 13.10 -2.13 12.79
C GLU A 44 12.96 -3.65 12.69
N THR A 45 12.00 -4.25 13.42
CA THR A 45 11.71 -5.69 13.31
C THR A 45 11.20 -6.07 11.93
N SER A 46 10.32 -5.26 11.33
CA SER A 46 9.81 -5.51 9.97
C SER A 46 10.92 -5.47 8.92
N ILE A 47 11.80 -4.47 8.99
CA ILE A 47 12.95 -4.35 8.08
C ILE A 47 13.88 -5.56 8.25
N SER A 48 14.26 -5.89 9.48
CA SER A 48 15.14 -7.03 9.77
C SER A 48 14.55 -8.36 9.28
N ASN A 49 13.24 -8.57 9.44
CA ASN A 49 12.57 -9.78 8.98
C ASN A 49 12.60 -9.90 7.45
N VAL A 50 12.39 -8.80 6.73
CA VAL A 50 12.42 -8.77 5.25
C VAL A 50 13.85 -8.85 4.71
N GLU A 51 14.84 -8.22 5.37
CA GLU A 51 16.26 -8.39 5.05
C GLU A 51 16.70 -9.85 5.18
N ARG A 52 16.27 -10.52 6.25
CA ARG A 52 16.52 -11.96 6.42
C ARG A 52 15.90 -12.78 5.29
N VAL A 53 14.66 -12.47 4.89
CA VAL A 53 14.00 -13.10 3.73
C VAL A 53 14.83 -12.91 2.46
N LEU A 54 15.33 -11.70 2.21
CA LEU A 54 16.14 -11.40 1.02
C LEU A 54 17.40 -12.28 0.95
N VAL A 55 18.09 -12.44 2.09
CA VAL A 55 19.28 -13.30 2.18
C VAL A 55 18.91 -14.77 1.99
N GLU A 56 17.85 -15.25 2.65
CA GLU A 56 17.35 -16.63 2.52
C GLU A 56 16.95 -16.92 1.06
N ALA A 57 16.26 -15.99 0.40
CA ALA A 57 15.88 -16.10 -0.99
C ALA A 57 17.09 -16.11 -1.93
N ALA A 58 18.10 -15.26 -1.70
CA ALA A 58 19.33 -15.25 -2.47
C ALA A 58 20.09 -16.58 -2.38
N ILE A 59 20.14 -17.18 -1.18
CA ILE A 59 20.75 -18.50 -0.96
C ILE A 59 19.99 -19.58 -1.72
N VAL A 60 18.66 -19.57 -1.66
CA VAL A 60 17.81 -20.52 -2.40
C VAL A 60 18.05 -20.38 -3.90
N VAL A 61 18.06 -19.16 -4.44
CA VAL A 61 18.35 -18.90 -5.86
C VAL A 61 19.73 -19.42 -6.23
N ALA A 62 20.76 -19.11 -5.45
CA ALA A 62 22.11 -19.62 -5.69
C ALA A 62 22.14 -21.15 -5.75
N MET A 63 21.47 -21.82 -4.81
CA MET A 63 21.40 -23.28 -4.74
C MET A 63 20.75 -23.88 -6.00
N VAL A 64 19.65 -23.30 -6.48
CA VAL A 64 18.98 -23.72 -7.72
C VAL A 64 19.91 -23.53 -8.93
N LEU A 65 20.59 -22.38 -9.04
CA LEU A 65 21.51 -22.10 -10.15
C LEU A 65 22.68 -23.07 -10.20
N PHE A 66 23.30 -23.39 -9.05
CA PHE A 66 24.39 -24.38 -8.98
C PHE A 66 23.93 -25.77 -9.42
N VAL A 67 22.73 -26.20 -9.03
CA VAL A 67 22.18 -27.52 -9.39
C VAL A 67 21.88 -27.63 -10.88
N PHE A 68 21.35 -26.56 -11.50
CA PHE A 68 20.93 -26.59 -12.90
C PHE A 68 22.05 -26.31 -13.90
N LEU A 69 22.91 -25.30 -13.62
CA LEU A 69 23.99 -24.94 -14.54
C LEU A 69 25.15 -25.92 -14.48
N MET A 70 25.36 -26.60 -13.34
CA MET A 70 26.50 -27.50 -13.04
C MET A 70 27.90 -26.90 -13.32
N ASN A 71 27.96 -25.63 -13.70
CA ASN A 71 29.16 -24.87 -14.00
C ASN A 71 29.23 -23.71 -13.02
N GLY A 72 30.16 -23.81 -12.06
CA GLY A 72 30.32 -22.81 -11.00
C GLY A 72 30.62 -21.41 -11.52
N ARG A 73 31.23 -21.27 -12.71
CA ARG A 73 31.50 -19.96 -13.32
C ARG A 73 30.24 -19.36 -13.93
N ALA A 74 29.45 -20.15 -14.64
CA ALA A 74 28.16 -19.71 -15.18
C ALA A 74 27.18 -19.31 -14.07
N ALA A 75 27.14 -20.10 -13.00
CA ALA A 75 26.38 -19.79 -11.80
C ALA A 75 26.88 -18.49 -11.14
N LEU A 76 28.20 -18.29 -11.04
CA LEU A 76 28.78 -17.06 -10.51
C LEU A 76 28.42 -15.83 -11.35
N VAL A 77 28.55 -15.90 -12.68
CA VAL A 77 28.15 -14.79 -13.57
C VAL A 77 26.67 -14.45 -13.35
N SER A 78 25.79 -15.45 -13.36
CA SER A 78 24.35 -15.24 -13.14
C SER A 78 24.05 -14.67 -11.74
N LEU A 79 24.74 -15.14 -10.70
CA LEU A 79 24.55 -14.69 -9.33
C LEU A 79 25.01 -13.25 -9.10
N THR A 80 26.05 -12.79 -9.81
CA THR A 80 26.50 -11.39 -9.73
C THR A 80 25.46 -10.38 -10.22
N ALA A 81 24.46 -10.81 -10.99
CA ALA A 81 23.36 -9.95 -11.41
C ALA A 81 22.52 -9.45 -10.23
N ILE A 82 22.35 -10.26 -9.16
CA ILE A 82 21.56 -9.89 -7.96
C ILE A 82 22.15 -8.65 -7.27
N PRO A 83 23.40 -8.66 -6.75
CA PRO A 83 23.94 -7.53 -6.01
C PRO A 83 24.07 -6.27 -6.87
N ILE A 84 24.41 -6.40 -8.15
CA ILE A 84 24.53 -5.25 -9.06
C ILE A 84 23.16 -4.60 -9.27
N SER A 85 22.12 -5.40 -9.54
CA SER A 85 20.77 -4.88 -9.77
C SER A 85 20.19 -4.23 -8.51
N ILE A 86 20.41 -4.83 -7.34
CA ILE A 86 20.01 -4.24 -6.05
C ILE A 86 20.76 -2.93 -5.80
N LEU A 87 22.08 -2.88 -6.04
CA LEU A 87 22.88 -1.66 -5.88
C LEU A 87 22.36 -0.53 -6.78
N VAL A 88 22.13 -0.81 -8.07
CA VAL A 88 21.56 0.15 -9.02
C VAL A 88 20.18 0.61 -8.54
N THR A 89 19.35 -0.29 -8.02
CA THR A 89 18.03 0.06 -7.46
C THR A 89 18.14 1.02 -6.28
N VAL A 90 19.06 0.76 -5.35
CA VAL A 90 19.31 1.65 -4.20
C VAL A 90 19.83 3.02 -4.65
N LEU A 91 20.68 3.07 -5.67
CA LEU A 91 21.14 4.34 -6.24
C LEU A 91 19.98 5.13 -6.88
N VAL A 92 19.08 4.46 -7.59
CA VAL A 92 17.87 5.08 -8.14
C VAL A 92 16.95 5.57 -7.03
N PHE A 93 16.74 4.80 -5.96
CA PHE A 93 15.95 5.26 -4.81
C PHE A 93 16.52 6.52 -4.19
N ARG A 94 17.85 6.56 -4.00
CA ARG A 94 18.54 7.76 -3.49
C ARG A 94 18.37 8.96 -4.44
N ALA A 95 18.46 8.76 -5.75
CA ALA A 95 18.28 9.82 -6.74
C ALA A 95 16.84 10.36 -6.78
N LEU A 96 15.85 9.50 -6.53
CA LEU A 96 14.43 9.85 -6.52
C LEU A 96 13.87 10.25 -5.14
N GLY A 97 14.70 10.24 -4.09
CA GLY A 97 14.27 10.53 -2.73
C GLY A 97 13.32 9.48 -2.13
N LEU A 98 13.35 8.24 -2.63
CA LEU A 98 12.54 7.13 -2.12
C LEU A 98 13.18 6.54 -0.87
N THR A 99 12.36 6.29 0.16
CA THR A 99 12.80 5.68 1.43
C THR A 99 12.90 4.17 1.30
N ILE A 100 13.85 3.55 2.00
CA ILE A 100 13.87 2.10 2.21
C ILE A 100 12.92 1.77 3.37
N ASN A 101 11.85 1.05 3.05
CA ASN A 101 10.86 0.57 4.02
C ASN A 101 10.49 -0.89 3.72
N THR A 102 9.65 -1.47 4.58
CA THR A 102 9.17 -2.85 4.45
C THR A 102 8.54 -3.15 3.08
N MET A 103 7.82 -2.20 2.48
CA MET A 103 7.19 -2.38 1.16
C MET A 103 8.22 -2.33 0.05
N THR A 104 9.18 -1.40 0.05
CA THR A 104 10.22 -1.36 -0.97
C THR A 104 11.14 -2.59 -0.89
N LEU A 105 11.50 -3.03 0.32
CA LEU A 105 12.28 -4.26 0.52
C LEU A 105 11.48 -5.50 0.12
N GLY A 106 10.19 -5.52 0.41
CA GLY A 106 9.30 -6.59 -0.04
C GLY A 106 9.22 -6.70 -1.56
N GLY A 107 9.23 -5.57 -2.27
CA GLY A 107 9.25 -5.54 -3.74
C GLY A 107 10.53 -6.17 -4.28
N LEU A 108 11.68 -5.86 -3.67
CA LEU A 108 12.96 -6.51 -3.97
C LEU A 108 12.93 -8.01 -3.63
N ALA A 109 12.31 -8.39 -2.53
CA ALA A 109 12.22 -9.79 -2.09
C ALA A 109 11.38 -10.63 -3.05
N ILE A 110 10.30 -10.07 -3.58
CA ILE A 110 9.49 -10.72 -4.62
C ILE A 110 10.26 -10.78 -5.94
N ALA A 111 11.00 -9.72 -6.28
CA ALA A 111 11.74 -9.65 -7.54
C ALA A 111 12.99 -10.55 -7.58
N ILE A 112 13.55 -10.96 -6.43
CA ILE A 112 14.90 -11.56 -6.38
C ILE A 112 15.08 -12.81 -7.25
N GLY A 113 14.08 -13.69 -7.32
CA GLY A 113 14.12 -14.88 -8.17
C GLY A 113 14.04 -14.54 -9.67
N GLU A 114 13.53 -13.35 -9.99
CA GLU A 114 13.40 -12.82 -11.34
C GLU A 114 14.57 -11.92 -11.74
N LEU A 115 15.27 -11.31 -10.77
CA LEU A 115 16.48 -10.50 -11.00
C LEU A 115 17.60 -11.29 -11.69
N VAL A 116 17.68 -12.60 -11.47
CA VAL A 116 18.67 -13.46 -12.13
C VAL A 116 18.24 -13.96 -13.49
N ASP A 117 16.94 -13.94 -13.78
CA ASP A 117 16.36 -14.65 -14.91
C ASP A 117 16.94 -14.13 -16.25
N ASP A 118 17.03 -12.81 -16.42
CA ASP A 118 17.61 -12.21 -17.64
C ASP A 118 19.07 -12.61 -17.84
N ALA A 119 19.85 -12.72 -16.75
CA ALA A 119 21.25 -13.13 -16.83
C ALA A 119 21.39 -14.64 -17.10
N VAL A 120 20.53 -15.45 -16.50
CA VAL A 120 20.50 -16.92 -16.70
C VAL A 120 20.18 -17.27 -18.14
N VAL A 121 19.15 -16.63 -18.72
CA VAL A 121 18.75 -16.87 -20.12
C VAL A 121 19.88 -16.51 -21.09
N ASP A 122 20.58 -15.41 -20.84
CA ASP A 122 21.72 -14.97 -21.66
C ASP A 122 22.93 -15.92 -21.51
N VAL A 123 23.34 -16.23 -20.28
CA VAL A 123 24.47 -17.14 -19.98
C VAL A 123 24.23 -18.53 -20.55
N GLU A 124 23.01 -19.08 -20.42
CA GLU A 124 22.67 -20.38 -20.97
C GLU A 124 22.75 -20.38 -22.52
N ASN A 125 22.28 -19.30 -23.16
CA ASN A 125 22.39 -19.19 -24.62
C ASN A 125 23.85 -19.07 -25.07
N ILE A 126 24.65 -18.29 -24.35
CA ILE A 126 26.09 -18.15 -24.58
C ILE A 126 26.79 -19.51 -24.44
N LEU A 127 26.53 -20.26 -23.35
CA LEU A 127 27.12 -21.59 -23.13
C LEU A 127 26.76 -22.56 -24.25
N ARG A 128 25.49 -22.58 -24.68
CA ARG A 128 25.03 -23.40 -25.81
C ARG A 128 25.82 -23.09 -27.08
N ARG A 129 25.91 -21.81 -27.47
CA ARG A 129 26.65 -21.39 -28.67
C ARG A 129 28.15 -21.62 -28.58
N LEU A 130 28.75 -21.50 -27.39
CA LEU A 130 30.16 -21.82 -27.18
C LEU A 130 30.43 -23.33 -27.34
N ARG A 131 29.55 -24.19 -26.84
CA ARG A 131 29.63 -25.66 -27.04
C ARG A 131 29.50 -26.04 -28.51
N GLU A 132 28.54 -25.45 -29.22
CA GLU A 132 28.36 -25.64 -30.68
C GLU A 132 29.60 -25.17 -31.47
N ASN A 133 30.17 -24.02 -31.09
CA ASN A 133 31.37 -23.48 -31.74
C ASN A 133 32.61 -24.35 -31.49
N ALA A 134 32.74 -24.95 -30.31
CA ALA A 134 33.82 -25.88 -29.99
C ALA A 134 33.70 -27.23 -30.72
N ALA A 135 32.47 -27.66 -31.04
CA ALA A 135 32.19 -28.84 -31.86
C ALA A 135 32.28 -28.58 -33.37
N SER A 136 32.43 -27.33 -33.80
CA SER A 136 32.50 -26.94 -35.21
C SER A 136 33.89 -27.17 -35.80
N SER A 137 33.95 -27.55 -37.08
CA SER A 137 35.20 -27.71 -37.83
C SER A 137 35.94 -26.39 -38.09
N THR A 138 35.25 -25.24 -37.97
CA THR A 138 35.85 -23.89 -38.11
C THR A 138 35.39 -22.99 -36.95
N PRO A 139 36.04 -23.05 -35.78
CA PRO A 139 35.66 -22.26 -34.62
C PRO A 139 35.80 -20.76 -34.89
N ARG A 140 34.74 -19.99 -34.63
CA ARG A 140 34.75 -18.52 -34.66
C ARG A 140 35.40 -17.96 -33.40
N HIS A 141 35.82 -16.69 -33.46
CA HIS A 141 36.39 -15.99 -32.32
C HIS A 141 35.37 -15.89 -31.16
N VAL A 142 35.81 -16.14 -29.93
CA VAL A 142 34.93 -16.26 -28.75
C VAL A 142 34.08 -15.00 -28.54
N LEU A 143 34.62 -13.80 -28.77
CA LEU A 143 33.85 -12.55 -28.68
C LEU A 143 32.69 -12.49 -29.66
N ASP A 144 32.87 -12.96 -30.90
CA ASP A 144 31.83 -12.91 -31.93
C ASP A 144 30.72 -13.91 -31.60
N VAL A 145 31.08 -15.07 -31.05
CA VAL A 145 30.13 -16.08 -30.58
C VAL A 145 29.32 -15.55 -29.41
N ILE A 146 29.95 -14.95 -28.40
CA ILE A 146 29.26 -14.38 -27.23
C ILE A 146 28.35 -13.22 -27.66
N SER A 147 28.87 -12.28 -28.46
CA SER A 147 28.07 -11.15 -28.96
C SER A 147 26.87 -11.61 -29.79
N GLY A 148 27.07 -12.57 -30.69
CA GLY A 148 25.99 -13.15 -31.50
C GLY A 148 24.95 -13.87 -30.65
N ALA A 149 25.39 -14.67 -29.68
CA ALA A 149 24.52 -15.39 -28.75
C ALA A 149 23.66 -14.42 -27.91
N SER A 150 24.24 -13.34 -27.39
CA SER A 150 23.49 -12.34 -26.63
C SER A 150 22.52 -11.55 -27.51
N GLN A 151 22.89 -11.22 -28.74
CA GLN A 151 22.00 -10.50 -29.67
C GLN A 151 20.77 -11.33 -30.06
N GLU A 152 20.91 -12.65 -30.17
CA GLU A 152 19.81 -13.59 -30.47
C GLU A 152 18.67 -13.51 -29.43
N VAL A 153 19.01 -13.45 -28.14
CA VAL A 153 18.03 -13.47 -27.04
C VAL A 153 17.61 -12.09 -26.54
N ARG A 154 18.41 -11.04 -26.81
CA ARG A 154 18.20 -9.68 -26.31
C ARG A 154 16.80 -9.13 -26.59
N SER A 155 16.31 -9.26 -27.82
CA SER A 155 14.98 -8.74 -28.18
C SER A 155 13.90 -9.41 -27.33
N SER A 156 14.02 -10.73 -27.11
CA SER A 156 13.08 -11.50 -26.31
C SER A 156 13.04 -11.06 -24.86
N ILE A 157 14.22 -10.86 -24.28
CA ILE A 157 14.42 -10.39 -22.91
C ILE A 157 13.81 -8.99 -22.74
N VAL A 158 14.12 -8.04 -23.62
CA VAL A 158 13.58 -6.66 -23.52
C VAL A 158 12.04 -6.65 -23.59
N TYR A 159 11.43 -7.37 -24.53
CA TYR A 159 9.96 -7.44 -24.63
C TYR A 159 9.32 -8.11 -23.41
N ALA A 160 9.94 -9.17 -22.90
CA ALA A 160 9.46 -9.86 -21.70
C ALA A 160 9.52 -8.93 -20.48
N THR A 161 10.64 -8.25 -20.27
CA THR A 161 10.83 -7.30 -19.17
C THR A 161 9.90 -6.10 -19.29
N MET A 162 9.66 -5.58 -20.50
CA MET A 162 8.66 -4.53 -20.69
C MET A 162 7.25 -4.99 -20.31
N ILE A 163 6.86 -6.23 -20.63
CA ILE A 163 5.55 -6.78 -20.23
C ILE A 163 5.43 -6.88 -18.70
N ILE A 164 6.50 -7.28 -18.02
CA ILE A 164 6.54 -7.30 -16.55
C ILE A 164 6.35 -5.89 -15.97
N VAL A 165 7.03 -4.88 -16.52
CA VAL A 165 6.86 -3.49 -16.08
C VAL A 165 5.43 -3.00 -16.32
N LEU A 166 4.88 -3.34 -17.50
CA LEU A 166 3.55 -2.95 -17.95
C LEU A 166 2.44 -3.50 -17.06
N VAL A 167 2.64 -4.72 -16.57
CA VAL A 167 1.74 -5.42 -15.65
C VAL A 167 1.56 -4.65 -14.35
N PHE A 168 2.58 -3.90 -13.91
CA PHE A 168 2.53 -3.07 -12.70
C PHE A 168 2.02 -1.65 -12.94
N VAL A 169 1.95 -1.15 -14.17
CA VAL A 169 1.43 0.20 -14.48
C VAL A 169 0.05 0.47 -13.85
N PRO A 170 -0.93 -0.45 -13.91
CA PRO A 170 -2.24 -0.21 -13.30
C PRO A 170 -2.18 -0.06 -11.77
N LEU A 171 -1.18 -0.63 -11.10
CA LEU A 171 -1.02 -0.51 -9.65
C LEU A 171 -0.84 0.95 -9.23
N PHE A 172 -0.13 1.75 -10.04
CA PHE A 172 0.12 3.16 -9.76
C PHE A 172 -1.12 4.05 -9.94
N ALA A 173 -2.19 3.51 -10.53
CA ALA A 173 -3.47 4.21 -10.67
C ALA A 173 -4.40 3.98 -9.46
N LEU A 174 -3.99 3.17 -8.47
CA LEU A 174 -4.77 2.96 -7.25
C LEU A 174 -4.74 4.22 -6.37
N PRO A 175 -5.90 4.80 -6.03
CA PRO A 175 -5.97 5.91 -5.10
C PRO A 175 -5.85 5.42 -3.64
N GLY A 176 -6.08 6.32 -2.68
CA GLY A 176 -6.34 5.92 -1.30
C GLY A 176 -5.14 5.36 -0.54
N ILE A 177 -5.44 4.46 0.39
CA ILE A 177 -4.46 3.85 1.32
C ILE A 177 -3.77 2.66 0.63
N GLU A 178 -4.51 1.92 -0.19
CA GLU A 178 -4.01 0.82 -1.01
C GLU A 178 -2.89 1.29 -1.95
N GLY A 179 -3.08 2.41 -2.66
CA GLY A 179 -2.05 2.98 -3.51
C GLY A 179 -0.81 3.39 -2.72
N ARG A 180 -0.97 4.00 -1.55
CA ARG A 180 0.16 4.41 -0.69
C ARG A 180 0.96 3.25 -0.12
N LEU A 181 0.31 2.11 0.13
CA LEU A 181 0.98 0.90 0.63
C LEU A 181 1.68 0.12 -0.49
N PHE A 182 1.04 -0.05 -1.64
CA PHE A 182 1.56 -0.94 -2.70
C PHE A 182 2.34 -0.23 -3.81
N THR A 183 2.18 1.09 -4.01
CA THR A 183 3.00 1.83 -4.99
C THR A 183 4.50 1.69 -4.69
N PRO A 184 4.99 1.85 -3.45
CA PRO A 184 6.40 1.64 -3.14
C PRO A 184 6.90 0.23 -3.46
N LEU A 185 6.06 -0.80 -3.22
CA LEU A 185 6.34 -2.20 -3.57
C LEU A 185 6.52 -2.33 -5.09
N GLY A 186 5.59 -1.80 -5.88
CA GLY A 186 5.63 -1.84 -7.34
C GLY A 186 6.78 -1.05 -7.95
N VAL A 187 7.08 0.15 -7.42
CA VAL A 187 8.24 0.95 -7.85
C VAL A 187 9.53 0.17 -7.59
N ALA A 188 9.68 -0.42 -6.41
CA ALA A 188 10.87 -1.19 -6.08
C ALA A 188 11.06 -2.38 -7.02
N TYR A 189 9.99 -3.12 -7.27
CA TYR A 189 9.99 -4.25 -8.19
C TYR A 189 10.36 -3.81 -9.62
N VAL A 190 9.65 -2.83 -10.20
CA VAL A 190 9.90 -2.31 -11.55
C VAL A 190 11.33 -1.80 -11.73
N VAL A 191 11.81 -0.97 -10.80
CA VAL A 191 13.18 -0.43 -10.87
C VAL A 191 14.21 -1.56 -10.80
N SER A 192 13.99 -2.57 -9.94
CA SER A 192 14.92 -3.68 -9.79
C SER A 192 14.98 -4.59 -11.02
N ILE A 193 13.86 -4.83 -11.69
CA ILE A 193 13.81 -5.61 -12.93
C ILE A 193 14.43 -4.81 -14.08
N LEU A 194 14.21 -3.49 -14.17
CA LEU A 194 14.89 -2.65 -15.16
C LEU A 194 16.41 -2.60 -14.92
N ALA A 195 16.84 -2.57 -13.65
CA ALA A 195 18.25 -2.67 -13.29
C ALA A 195 18.85 -4.04 -13.65
N SER A 196 18.09 -5.12 -13.49
CA SER A 196 18.47 -6.47 -13.94
C SER A 196 18.61 -6.55 -15.46
N LEU A 197 17.66 -5.99 -16.22
CA LEU A 197 17.75 -5.90 -17.67
C LEU A 197 19.03 -5.17 -18.13
N LEU A 198 19.31 -4.01 -17.51
CA LEU A 198 20.52 -3.24 -17.81
C LEU A 198 21.77 -4.09 -17.52
N THR A 199 21.82 -4.73 -16.36
CA THR A 199 22.92 -5.59 -15.94
C THR A 199 23.12 -6.77 -16.90
N SER A 200 22.03 -7.43 -17.32
CA SER A 200 22.06 -8.55 -18.26
C SER A 200 22.56 -8.12 -19.64
N ILE A 201 22.16 -6.95 -20.16
CA ILE A 201 22.60 -6.54 -21.50
C ILE A 201 24.04 -6.00 -21.51
N THR A 202 24.53 -5.44 -20.40
CA THR A 202 25.86 -4.80 -20.36
C THR A 202 26.92 -5.62 -19.65
N VAL A 203 26.64 -6.09 -18.43
CA VAL A 203 27.65 -6.71 -17.56
C VAL A 203 27.78 -8.20 -17.83
N THR A 204 26.66 -8.90 -18.02
CA THR A 204 26.64 -10.37 -18.19
C THR A 204 27.47 -10.87 -19.39
N PRO A 205 27.38 -10.29 -20.61
CA PRO A 205 28.22 -10.71 -21.74
C PRO A 205 29.71 -10.50 -21.49
N VAL A 206 30.07 -9.39 -20.84
CA VAL A 206 31.47 -9.03 -20.53
C VAL A 206 32.05 -10.00 -19.50
N LEU A 207 31.31 -10.29 -18.42
CA LEU A 207 31.72 -11.28 -17.43
C LEU A 207 31.79 -12.69 -18.03
N SER A 208 30.86 -13.03 -18.91
CA SER A 208 30.87 -14.30 -19.66
C SER A 208 32.13 -14.42 -20.51
N TYR A 209 32.56 -13.35 -21.17
CA TYR A 209 33.83 -13.34 -21.90
C TYR A 209 35.02 -13.60 -20.97
N TYR A 210 35.14 -12.93 -19.83
CA TYR A 210 36.30 -13.14 -18.95
C TYR A 210 36.30 -14.51 -18.24
N LEU A 211 35.15 -15.04 -17.83
CA LEU A 211 35.07 -16.26 -17.03
C LEU A 211 34.90 -17.55 -17.86
N LEU A 212 34.28 -17.47 -19.04
CA LEU A 212 33.89 -18.64 -19.87
C LEU A 212 34.76 -18.82 -21.13
N SER A 213 35.61 -17.86 -21.50
CA SER A 213 36.41 -17.91 -22.74
C SER A 213 37.54 -18.94 -22.76
N GLY A 214 37.98 -19.46 -21.61
CA GLY A 214 39.27 -20.16 -21.50
C GLY A 214 39.25 -21.69 -21.51
N ARG A 215 38.09 -22.35 -21.51
CA ARG A 215 38.00 -23.82 -21.44
C ARG A 215 36.60 -24.33 -21.75
N THR A 216 36.44 -25.01 -22.88
CA THR A 216 35.35 -25.98 -23.07
C THR A 216 35.86 -27.33 -22.60
N ASP A 217 36.08 -27.50 -21.28
CA ASP A 217 36.40 -28.84 -20.77
C ASP A 217 35.17 -29.74 -21.03
N SER A 218 35.42 -30.80 -21.81
CA SER A 218 34.47 -31.76 -22.36
C SER A 218 33.85 -32.71 -21.32
N GLY A 219 33.43 -32.21 -20.15
CA GLY A 219 33.06 -33.04 -18.99
C GLY A 219 31.65 -32.88 -18.42
N ASP A 220 30.89 -31.84 -18.78
CA ASP A 220 29.60 -31.57 -18.12
C ASP A 220 28.42 -32.05 -18.98
N GLY A 221 28.08 -33.33 -18.82
CA GLY A 221 26.79 -33.85 -19.30
C GLY A 221 25.63 -33.06 -18.70
N GLU A 222 24.50 -32.97 -19.42
CA GLU A 222 23.27 -32.46 -18.82
C GLU A 222 22.99 -33.20 -17.51
N SER A 223 22.62 -32.47 -16.45
CA SER A 223 22.30 -33.06 -15.15
C SER A 223 21.45 -34.32 -15.31
N LEU A 224 21.76 -35.40 -14.57
CA LEU A 224 20.97 -36.64 -14.61
C LEU A 224 19.48 -36.38 -14.33
N VAL A 225 19.19 -35.34 -13.55
CA VAL A 225 17.83 -34.85 -13.28
C VAL A 225 17.21 -34.25 -14.54
N VAL A 226 17.94 -33.36 -15.23
CA VAL A 226 17.48 -32.73 -16.47
C VAL A 226 17.22 -33.77 -17.57
N THR A 227 18.12 -34.74 -17.73
CA THR A 227 17.98 -35.80 -18.75
C THR A 227 16.73 -36.64 -18.50
N ARG A 228 16.45 -37.01 -17.23
CA ARG A 228 15.21 -37.74 -16.86
C ARG A 228 13.97 -36.89 -17.06
N LEU A 229 14.01 -35.60 -16.71
CA LEU A 229 12.89 -34.67 -16.90
C LEU A 229 12.56 -34.49 -18.39
N LYS A 230 13.57 -34.37 -19.26
CA LYS A 230 13.38 -34.32 -20.72
C LYS A 230 12.77 -35.61 -21.26
N GLN A 231 13.24 -36.78 -20.82
CA GLN A 231 12.66 -38.07 -21.21
C GLN A 231 11.19 -38.19 -20.78
N ALA A 232 10.87 -37.85 -19.53
CA ALA A 232 9.50 -37.84 -19.03
C ALA A 232 8.63 -36.85 -19.81
N ASN A 233 9.10 -35.62 -20.03
CA ASN A 233 8.38 -34.62 -20.80
C ASN A 233 8.11 -35.09 -22.24
N ARG A 234 9.05 -35.78 -22.88
CA ARG A 234 8.88 -36.33 -24.23
C ARG A 234 7.76 -37.38 -24.28
N LEU A 235 7.68 -38.25 -23.28
CA LEU A 235 6.61 -39.25 -23.17
C LEU A 235 5.25 -38.58 -22.94
N VAL A 236 5.19 -37.60 -22.04
CA VAL A 236 3.96 -36.85 -21.74
C VAL A 236 3.48 -36.07 -22.96
N LEU A 237 4.39 -35.40 -23.68
CA LEU A 237 4.06 -34.67 -24.91
C LEU A 237 3.54 -35.62 -26.01
N GLY A 238 4.18 -36.79 -26.18
CA GLY A 238 3.70 -37.79 -27.13
C GLY A 238 2.26 -38.20 -26.86
N TRP A 239 1.95 -38.56 -25.61
CA TRP A 239 0.58 -38.87 -25.19
C TRP A 239 -0.39 -37.68 -25.36
N ALA A 240 0.06 -36.47 -25.04
CA ALA A 240 -0.78 -35.28 -25.11
C ALA A 240 -1.10 -34.87 -26.56
N PHE A 241 -0.19 -35.09 -27.51
CA PHE A 241 -0.42 -34.85 -28.94
C PHE A 241 -1.39 -35.84 -29.57
N GLU A 242 -1.48 -37.07 -29.05
CA GLU A 242 -2.48 -38.05 -29.51
C GLU A 242 -3.89 -37.73 -29.00
N ARG A 243 -4.03 -36.97 -27.90
CA ARG A 243 -5.31 -36.67 -27.24
C ARG A 243 -5.49 -35.19 -26.87
N PRO A 244 -5.34 -34.25 -27.82
CA PRO A 244 -5.33 -32.82 -27.52
C PRO A 244 -6.67 -32.32 -26.96
N GLY A 245 -7.80 -32.86 -27.46
CA GLY A 245 -9.13 -32.49 -26.97
C GLY A 245 -9.36 -32.84 -25.50
N LEU A 246 -8.87 -34.00 -25.05
CA LEU A 246 -8.99 -34.42 -23.65
C LEU A 246 -8.16 -33.51 -22.73
N VAL A 247 -6.92 -33.19 -23.11
CA VAL A 247 -6.04 -32.31 -22.32
C VAL A 247 -6.58 -30.89 -22.24
N LEU A 248 -7.01 -30.31 -23.37
CA LEU A 248 -7.56 -28.95 -23.38
C LEU A 248 -8.88 -28.87 -22.60
N SER A 249 -9.74 -29.88 -22.70
CA SER A 249 -11.01 -29.93 -21.96
C SER A 249 -10.81 -30.07 -20.44
N SER A 250 -9.83 -30.88 -20.00
CA SER A 250 -9.54 -31.04 -18.56
C SER A 250 -8.93 -29.78 -17.96
N VAL A 251 -8.05 -29.11 -18.69
CA VAL A 251 -7.50 -27.80 -18.29
C VAL A 251 -8.60 -26.74 -18.24
N ALA A 252 -9.45 -26.66 -19.26
CA ALA A 252 -10.59 -25.73 -19.26
C ALA A 252 -11.52 -25.97 -18.07
N ALA A 253 -11.84 -27.24 -17.76
CA ALA A 253 -12.62 -27.61 -16.59
C ALA A 253 -11.92 -27.19 -15.28
N ALA A 254 -10.61 -27.39 -15.17
CA ALA A 254 -9.83 -26.97 -14.00
C ALA A 254 -9.84 -25.44 -13.82
N VAL A 255 -9.77 -24.66 -14.91
CA VAL A 255 -9.91 -23.19 -14.86
C VAL A 255 -11.31 -22.80 -14.36
N VAL A 256 -12.37 -23.44 -14.84
CA VAL A 256 -13.75 -23.17 -14.39
C VAL A 256 -13.91 -23.51 -12.90
N VAL A 257 -13.40 -24.65 -12.46
CA VAL A 257 -13.41 -25.05 -11.04
C VAL A 257 -12.62 -24.07 -10.18
N ALA A 258 -11.45 -23.62 -10.63
CA ALA A 258 -10.66 -22.61 -9.93
C ALA A 258 -11.39 -21.27 -9.85
N GLY A 259 -12.04 -20.82 -10.94
CA GLY A 259 -12.86 -19.62 -10.95
C GLY A 259 -14.05 -19.71 -9.98
N TYR A 260 -14.74 -20.86 -9.94
CA TYR A 260 -15.81 -21.11 -8.99
C TYR A 260 -15.31 -21.17 -7.54
N ALA A 261 -14.15 -21.80 -7.30
CA ALA A 261 -13.53 -21.82 -5.97
C ALA A 261 -13.14 -20.41 -5.52
N ALA A 262 -12.56 -19.60 -6.40
CA ALA A 262 -12.21 -18.20 -6.10
C ALA A 262 -13.44 -17.35 -5.74
N SER A 263 -14.60 -17.63 -6.37
CA SER A 263 -15.84 -16.92 -6.06
C SER A 263 -16.38 -17.19 -4.65
N GLN A 264 -16.01 -18.32 -4.04
CA GLN A 264 -16.41 -18.73 -2.69
C GLN A 264 -15.39 -18.38 -1.61
N MET A 265 -14.23 -17.81 -1.97
CA MET A 265 -13.21 -17.47 -1.00
C MET A 265 -13.58 -16.22 -0.19
N PRO A 266 -13.28 -16.19 1.12
CA PRO A 266 -13.43 -14.98 1.93
C PRO A 266 -12.62 -13.84 1.34
N ARG A 267 -13.17 -12.63 1.34
CA ARG A 267 -12.49 -11.44 0.85
C ARG A 267 -12.07 -10.55 2.01
N SER A 268 -10.88 -9.98 1.92
CA SER A 268 -10.42 -8.97 2.88
C SER A 268 -9.75 -7.81 2.17
N PHE A 269 -9.78 -6.61 2.76
CA PHE A 269 -9.09 -5.45 2.18
C PHE A 269 -7.57 -5.65 2.22
N LEU A 270 -7.04 -5.83 3.43
CA LEU A 270 -5.64 -6.11 3.72
C LEU A 270 -5.57 -7.30 4.68
N PRO A 271 -4.50 -8.11 4.62
CA PRO A 271 -4.22 -9.07 5.69
C PRO A 271 -4.03 -8.33 7.03
N PRO A 272 -4.45 -8.92 8.16
CA PRO A 272 -4.28 -8.31 9.46
C PRO A 272 -2.79 -8.19 9.82
N PHE A 273 -2.39 -7.03 10.34
CA PHE A 273 -1.00 -6.78 10.75
C PHE A 273 -0.61 -7.59 12.00
N ASN A 274 0.68 -7.91 12.15
CA ASN A 274 1.24 -8.28 13.45
C ASN A 274 2.19 -7.20 13.97
N GLU A 275 1.62 -6.27 14.74
CA GLU A 275 2.41 -5.18 15.34
C GLU A 275 3.18 -5.60 16.59
N GLY A 276 2.98 -6.83 17.11
CA GLY A 276 3.53 -7.29 18.40
C GLY A 276 2.97 -6.56 19.63
N THR A 277 2.12 -5.56 19.41
CA THR A 277 1.50 -4.70 20.42
C THR A 277 0.00 -4.62 20.18
N LEU A 278 -0.75 -4.42 21.26
CA LEU A 278 -2.21 -4.24 21.24
C LEU A 278 -2.58 -2.91 21.86
N VAL A 279 -3.69 -2.35 21.40
CA VAL A 279 -4.36 -1.21 22.03
C VAL A 279 -5.75 -1.68 22.45
N LEU A 280 -6.01 -1.64 23.75
CA LEU A 280 -7.32 -1.93 24.32
C LEU A 280 -8.03 -0.64 24.67
N SER A 281 -9.32 -0.59 24.39
CA SER A 281 -10.20 0.50 24.83
C SER A 281 -11.14 -0.02 25.89
N LEU A 282 -11.17 0.63 27.05
CA LEU A 282 -12.17 0.44 28.09
C LEU A 282 -13.11 1.62 28.08
N GLN A 283 -14.37 1.38 27.71
CA GLN A 283 -15.41 2.40 27.70
C GLN A 283 -16.39 2.14 28.84
N TYR A 284 -16.38 3.02 29.83
CA TYR A 284 -17.31 3.04 30.95
C TYR A 284 -18.56 3.84 30.59
N ASN A 285 -19.57 3.81 31.47
CA ASN A 285 -20.71 4.70 31.35
C ASN A 285 -20.26 6.16 31.58
N PRO A 286 -20.59 7.10 30.66
CA PRO A 286 -20.34 8.53 30.89
C PRO A 286 -20.99 9.02 32.19
N GLY A 287 -20.36 10.01 32.84
CA GLY A 287 -20.74 10.50 34.17
C GLY A 287 -19.91 9.89 35.32
N ILE A 288 -19.06 8.89 35.02
CA ILE A 288 -18.09 8.36 35.97
C ILE A 288 -17.04 9.41 36.35
N SER A 289 -16.60 9.40 37.61
CA SER A 289 -15.52 10.30 38.07
C SER A 289 -14.14 9.82 37.60
N LEU A 290 -13.17 10.74 37.54
CA LEU A 290 -11.77 10.38 37.24
C LEU A 290 -11.20 9.39 38.28
N ALA A 291 -11.56 9.55 39.55
CA ALA A 291 -11.10 8.66 40.62
C ALA A 291 -11.61 7.23 40.41
N GLU A 292 -12.89 7.07 40.05
CA GLU A 292 -13.49 5.75 39.86
C GLU A 292 -13.05 5.08 38.55
N SER A 293 -12.97 5.85 37.46
CA SER A 293 -12.40 5.35 36.19
C SER A 293 -10.94 4.91 36.37
N ASN A 294 -10.15 5.65 37.15
CA ASN A 294 -8.77 5.24 37.47
C ASN A 294 -8.72 3.96 38.33
N ARG A 295 -9.64 3.81 39.31
CA ARG A 295 -9.76 2.57 40.12
C ARG A 295 -10.05 1.35 39.25
N LEU A 296 -11.03 1.45 38.34
CA LEU A 296 -11.37 0.38 37.40
C LEU A 296 -10.25 0.12 36.39
N GLY A 297 -9.57 1.17 35.92
CA GLY A 297 -8.42 1.06 35.02
C GLY A 297 -7.24 0.32 35.67
N LEU A 298 -6.94 0.61 36.93
CA LEU A 298 -5.90 -0.11 37.70
C LEU A 298 -6.24 -1.59 37.87
N LEU A 299 -7.51 -1.92 38.10
CA LEU A 299 -7.95 -3.32 38.17
C LEU A 299 -7.77 -4.02 36.82
N ALA A 300 -8.06 -3.34 35.71
CA ALA A 300 -7.82 -3.86 34.37
C ALA A 300 -6.33 -4.14 34.10
N GLU A 301 -5.44 -3.23 34.49
CA GLU A 301 -3.98 -3.42 34.39
C GLU A 301 -3.52 -4.67 35.15
N GLN A 302 -4.01 -4.87 36.37
CA GLN A 302 -3.68 -6.04 37.19
C GLN A 302 -4.22 -7.35 36.60
N LEU A 303 -5.39 -7.32 35.96
CA LEU A 303 -5.97 -8.48 35.28
C LEU A 303 -5.19 -8.82 34.01
N LEU A 304 -4.80 -7.81 33.23
CA LEU A 304 -3.97 -7.98 32.03
C LEU A 304 -2.59 -8.53 32.36
N ALA A 305 -1.97 -8.06 33.44
CA ALA A 305 -0.65 -8.54 33.89
C ALA A 305 -0.63 -10.03 34.29
N LYS A 306 -1.80 -10.66 34.50
CA LYS A 306 -1.89 -12.11 34.77
C LYS A 306 -1.88 -12.96 33.51
N VAL A 307 -2.08 -12.35 32.33
CA VAL A 307 -2.01 -13.05 31.04
C VAL A 307 -0.52 -13.29 30.73
N PRO A 308 -0.06 -14.55 30.57
CA PRO A 308 1.36 -14.87 30.44
C PRO A 308 2.07 -14.16 29.28
N GLU A 309 1.33 -13.88 28.21
CA GLU A 309 1.87 -13.23 27.01
C GLU A 309 2.06 -11.70 27.17
N VAL A 310 1.51 -11.09 28.21
CA VAL A 310 1.57 -9.64 28.44
C VAL A 310 2.90 -9.26 29.10
N LYS A 311 3.71 -8.48 28.38
CA LYS A 311 5.02 -8.01 28.84
C LYS A 311 4.94 -6.72 29.63
N SER A 312 4.16 -5.75 29.15
CA SER A 312 3.94 -4.48 29.82
C SER A 312 2.57 -3.92 29.48
N VAL A 313 2.03 -3.12 30.41
CA VAL A 313 0.72 -2.48 30.29
C VAL A 313 0.88 -1.01 30.63
N GLY A 314 0.35 -0.13 29.78
CA GLY A 314 0.36 1.31 30.01
C GLY A 314 -0.99 1.88 29.69
N ARG A 315 -1.58 2.64 30.61
CA ARG A 315 -2.92 3.20 30.45
C ARG A 315 -2.88 4.71 30.38
N ARG A 316 -3.76 5.25 29.54
CA ARG A 316 -4.20 6.64 29.55
C ARG A 316 -5.70 6.68 29.75
N THR A 317 -6.17 7.42 30.76
CA THR A 317 -7.61 7.66 30.99
C THR A 317 -7.96 9.08 30.62
N GLY A 318 -9.01 9.27 29.82
CA GLY A 318 -9.37 10.53 29.21
C GLY A 318 -8.35 10.97 28.16
N ARG A 319 -7.92 12.23 28.23
CA ARG A 319 -7.00 12.86 27.27
C ARG A 319 -5.74 13.37 27.95
N ALA A 320 -4.64 13.37 27.21
CA ALA A 320 -3.49 14.20 27.54
C ALA A 320 -3.77 15.68 27.22
N GLU A 321 -3.00 16.61 27.81
CA GLU A 321 -3.15 18.05 27.58
C GLU A 321 -3.10 18.41 26.09
N LEU A 322 -2.11 17.83 25.39
CA LEU A 322 -1.87 18.01 23.96
C LEU A 322 -2.39 16.83 23.11
N ASP A 323 -3.37 16.08 23.59
CA ASP A 323 -3.95 15.00 22.79
C ASP A 323 -4.80 15.53 21.64
N GLU A 324 -4.75 14.85 20.50
CA GLU A 324 -5.57 15.17 19.33
C GLU A 324 -7.01 14.65 19.49
N HIS A 325 -7.22 13.66 20.37
CA HIS A 325 -8.53 13.05 20.61
C HIS A 325 -9.19 13.66 21.84
N ALA A 326 -10.43 14.11 21.68
CA ALA A 326 -11.23 14.67 22.75
C ALA A 326 -11.99 13.57 23.49
N GLU A 327 -11.27 12.71 24.20
CA GLU A 327 -11.87 11.65 25.01
C GLU A 327 -12.13 12.11 26.45
N GLY A 328 -13.29 11.72 27.00
CA GLY A 328 -13.65 11.99 28.39
C GLY A 328 -13.08 10.95 29.36
N VAL A 329 -13.18 11.20 30.67
CA VAL A 329 -12.67 10.29 31.72
C VAL A 329 -13.35 8.91 31.76
N HIS A 330 -14.46 8.76 31.04
CA HIS A 330 -15.16 7.49 30.85
C HIS A 330 -14.50 6.57 29.82
N TYR A 331 -13.43 7.02 29.16
CA TYR A 331 -12.67 6.24 28.19
C TYR A 331 -11.24 6.06 28.69
N SER A 332 -10.76 4.81 28.72
CA SER A 332 -9.35 4.49 28.95
C SER A 332 -8.78 3.72 27.78
N GLU A 333 -7.61 4.15 27.30
CA GLU A 333 -6.80 3.45 26.33
C GLU A 333 -5.67 2.73 27.06
N ILE A 334 -5.46 1.46 26.77
CA ILE A 334 -4.41 0.63 27.37
C ILE A 334 -3.54 0.05 26.27
N ASP A 335 -2.28 0.46 26.23
CA ASP A 335 -1.23 -0.10 25.40
C ASP A 335 -0.64 -1.34 26.06
N VAL A 336 -0.69 -2.47 25.35
CA VAL A 336 -0.18 -3.76 25.83
C VAL A 336 0.90 -4.27 24.88
N ASP A 337 2.10 -4.46 25.41
CA ASP A 337 3.21 -5.11 24.71
C ASP A 337 3.13 -6.63 24.92
N LEU A 338 3.26 -7.42 23.86
CA LEU A 338 3.17 -8.88 23.93
C LEU A 338 4.54 -9.51 23.72
N VAL A 339 4.81 -10.59 24.44
CA VAL A 339 5.93 -11.49 24.11
C VAL A 339 5.52 -12.41 22.95
N SER A 340 6.49 -12.80 22.13
CA SER A 340 6.27 -13.82 21.11
C SER A 340 5.89 -15.14 21.79
N SER A 341 4.76 -15.73 21.39
CA SER A 341 4.29 -17.02 21.90
C SER A 341 3.88 -17.94 20.74
N GLY A 342 3.90 -19.26 20.98
CA GLY A 342 3.41 -20.24 20.00
C GLY A 342 1.88 -20.37 19.96
N ARG A 343 1.15 -19.64 20.83
CA ARG A 343 -0.32 -19.66 20.85
C ARG A 343 -0.86 -18.77 19.73
N GLN A 344 -2.00 -19.16 19.15
CA GLN A 344 -2.63 -18.33 18.14
C GLN A 344 -3.13 -17.03 18.76
N LYS A 345 -3.02 -15.93 18.03
CA LYS A 345 -3.49 -14.61 18.49
C LYS A 345 -4.96 -14.61 18.89
N VAL A 346 -5.79 -15.37 18.17
CA VAL A 346 -7.22 -15.49 18.48
C VAL A 346 -7.43 -16.00 19.91
N ASP A 347 -6.60 -16.95 20.35
CA ASP A 347 -6.64 -17.50 21.70
C ASP A 347 -6.13 -16.49 22.73
N ILE A 348 -5.10 -15.72 22.40
CA ILE A 348 -4.59 -14.63 23.26
C ILE A 348 -5.66 -13.56 23.44
N TYR A 349 -6.34 -13.15 22.36
CA TYR A 349 -7.44 -12.18 22.42
C TYR A 349 -8.62 -12.72 23.23
N ALA A 350 -8.94 -14.01 23.09
CA ALA A 350 -9.97 -14.65 23.91
C ALA A 350 -9.60 -14.63 25.40
N SER A 351 -8.36 -14.99 25.75
CA SER A 351 -7.87 -14.93 27.14
C SER A 351 -7.90 -13.52 27.71
N ILE A 352 -7.54 -12.50 26.92
CA ILE A 352 -7.62 -11.10 27.35
C ILE A 352 -9.08 -10.65 27.55
N ARG A 353 -9.98 -11.02 26.63
CA ARG A 353 -11.42 -10.71 26.76
C ARG A 353 -12.01 -11.37 28.01
N GLU A 354 -11.67 -12.62 28.26
CA GLU A 354 -12.10 -13.37 29.44
C GLU A 354 -11.60 -12.70 30.72
N ALA A 355 -10.32 -12.33 30.78
CA ALA A 355 -9.71 -11.66 31.92
C ALA A 355 -10.40 -10.32 32.26
N LEU A 356 -10.86 -9.58 31.24
CA LEU A 356 -11.52 -8.28 31.42
C LEU A 356 -13.05 -8.35 31.56
N SER A 357 -13.66 -9.52 31.33
CA SER A 357 -15.13 -9.69 31.32
C SER A 357 -15.81 -9.33 32.65
N ALA A 358 -15.09 -9.38 33.77
CA ALA A 358 -15.61 -9.03 35.09
C ALA A 358 -15.77 -7.51 35.31
N LEU A 359 -15.20 -6.68 34.43
CA LEU A 359 -15.26 -5.23 34.57
C LEU A 359 -16.58 -4.68 34.01
N PRO A 360 -17.18 -3.67 34.66
CA PRO A 360 -18.36 -2.96 34.13
C PRO A 360 -17.94 -1.97 33.03
N ALA A 361 -17.26 -2.45 32.00
CA ALA A 361 -16.75 -1.67 30.88
C ALA A 361 -16.94 -2.42 29.57
N ALA A 362 -17.24 -1.69 28.50
CA ALA A 362 -17.15 -2.25 27.16
C ALA A 362 -15.67 -2.31 26.75
N VAL A 363 -15.22 -3.47 26.29
CA VAL A 363 -13.83 -3.73 25.91
C VAL A 363 -13.74 -3.89 24.40
N THR A 364 -12.84 -3.14 23.77
CA THR A 364 -12.48 -3.33 22.36
C THR A 364 -10.98 -3.57 22.25
N ILE A 365 -10.59 -4.59 21.48
CA ILE A 365 -9.19 -4.96 21.26
C ILE A 365 -8.83 -4.67 19.82
N GLY A 366 -7.72 -3.97 19.61
CA GLY A 366 -7.08 -3.91 18.30
C GLY A 366 -5.61 -3.60 18.39
N GLN A 367 -5.06 -2.98 17.35
CA GLN A 367 -3.63 -2.70 17.23
C GLN A 367 -3.40 -1.24 16.86
N PRO A 368 -2.25 -0.64 17.25
CA PRO A 368 -2.01 0.78 17.07
C PRO A 368 -2.17 1.28 15.63
N ILE A 369 -1.51 0.65 14.65
CA ILE A 369 -1.54 1.08 13.25
C ILE A 369 -2.90 0.77 12.63
N SER A 370 -3.42 -0.45 12.85
CA SER A 370 -4.73 -0.86 12.31
C SER A 370 -5.86 0.07 12.77
N HIS A 371 -5.94 0.39 14.06
CA HIS A 371 -6.93 1.33 14.59
C HIS A 371 -6.79 2.74 14.01
N ARG A 372 -5.56 3.19 13.75
CA ARG A 372 -5.32 4.51 13.13
C ARG A 372 -5.78 4.52 11.69
N LEU A 373 -5.59 3.43 10.94
CA LEU A 373 -6.10 3.30 9.57
C LEU A 373 -7.64 3.32 9.55
N ASP A 374 -8.30 2.56 10.42
CA ASP A 374 -9.76 2.54 10.52
C ASP A 374 -10.34 3.93 10.86
N HIS A 375 -9.70 4.62 11.82
CA HIS A 375 -10.07 5.96 12.23
C HIS A 375 -9.88 6.99 11.11
N LEU A 376 -8.82 6.88 10.31
CA LEU A 376 -8.61 7.75 9.14
C LEU A 376 -9.64 7.51 8.04
N GLN A 377 -10.20 6.30 7.93
CA GLN A 377 -11.18 5.96 6.91
C GLN A 377 -12.61 6.39 7.28
N SER A 378 -13.04 6.12 8.53
CA SER A 378 -14.45 6.29 8.94
C SER A 378 -14.67 7.30 10.08
N GLY A 379 -13.59 7.80 10.69
CA GLY A 379 -13.63 8.57 11.93
C GLY A 379 -13.92 7.72 13.18
N ILE A 380 -14.06 6.39 13.04
CA ILE A 380 -14.37 5.46 14.13
C ILE A 380 -13.42 4.26 14.05
N ARG A 381 -13.01 3.75 15.22
CA ARG A 381 -12.07 2.63 15.34
C ARG A 381 -12.82 1.28 15.27
N ALA A 382 -13.50 1.02 14.16
CA ALA A 382 -14.27 -0.22 13.95
C ALA A 382 -14.36 -0.59 12.46
N GLN A 383 -14.49 -1.89 12.16
CA GLN A 383 -14.54 -2.39 10.78
C GLN A 383 -15.87 -2.09 10.07
N ILE A 384 -16.97 -2.10 10.83
CA ILE A 384 -18.34 -1.85 10.35
C ILE A 384 -18.93 -0.69 11.15
N VAL A 385 -19.42 0.33 10.44
CA VAL A 385 -19.88 1.57 11.03
C VAL A 385 -21.22 1.98 10.40
N LEU A 386 -22.30 1.89 11.16
CA LEU A 386 -23.61 2.37 10.74
C LEU A 386 -23.91 3.72 11.42
N LYS A 387 -23.81 4.79 10.64
CA LYS A 387 -24.16 6.15 11.09
C LYS A 387 -25.65 6.38 10.91
N ILE A 388 -26.29 6.95 11.92
CA ILE A 388 -27.69 7.35 11.91
C ILE A 388 -27.72 8.87 12.09
N PHE A 389 -28.32 9.57 11.14
CA PHE A 389 -28.44 11.03 11.10
C PHE A 389 -29.86 11.46 11.44
N GLY A 390 -30.00 12.59 12.11
CA GLY A 390 -31.30 13.13 12.52
C GLY A 390 -31.16 14.37 13.40
N GLN A 391 -32.27 15.06 13.69
CA GLN A 391 -32.22 16.29 14.49
C GLN A 391 -32.38 16.03 16.00
N ASP A 392 -33.17 15.04 16.41
CA ASP A 392 -33.46 14.76 17.82
C ASP A 392 -32.52 13.69 18.38
N ILE A 393 -31.78 14.05 19.43
CA ILE A 393 -30.79 13.19 20.10
C ILE A 393 -31.47 12.04 20.85
N GLU A 394 -32.66 12.24 21.41
CA GLU A 394 -33.41 11.17 22.07
C GLU A 394 -33.89 10.15 21.05
N MET A 395 -34.40 10.62 19.92
CA MET A 395 -34.82 9.73 18.84
C MET A 395 -33.64 8.98 18.24
N LEU A 396 -32.50 9.65 18.01
CA LEU A 396 -31.25 9.01 17.58
C LEU A 396 -30.84 7.89 18.54
N ARG A 397 -30.83 8.15 19.86
CA ARG A 397 -30.54 7.13 20.88
C ARG A 397 -31.49 5.95 20.79
N ARG A 398 -32.81 6.18 20.78
CA ARG A 398 -33.81 5.10 20.69
C ARG A 398 -33.60 4.26 19.43
N LEU A 399 -33.48 4.91 18.28
CA LEU A 399 -33.24 4.24 17.00
C LEU A 399 -31.94 3.43 17.01
N SER A 400 -30.86 4.00 17.56
CA SER A 400 -29.57 3.30 17.62
C SER A 400 -29.61 2.04 18.47
N GLU A 401 -30.37 2.02 19.56
CA GLU A 401 -30.52 0.85 20.42
C GLU A 401 -31.44 -0.20 19.77
N THR A 402 -32.54 0.22 19.13
CA THR A 402 -33.39 -0.67 18.31
C THR A 402 -32.58 -1.32 17.19
N VAL A 403 -31.76 -0.53 16.49
CA VAL A 403 -30.85 -1.02 15.46
C VAL A 403 -29.83 -1.98 16.07
N ARG A 404 -29.17 -1.64 17.18
CA ARG A 404 -28.21 -2.53 17.86
C ARG A 404 -28.83 -3.88 18.21
N GLN A 405 -30.04 -3.91 18.76
CA GLN A 405 -30.76 -5.14 19.09
C GLN A 405 -31.04 -5.98 17.83
N ARG A 406 -31.53 -5.34 16.76
CA ARG A 406 -31.77 -6.02 15.48
C ARG A 406 -30.48 -6.57 14.85
N LEU A 407 -29.39 -5.81 14.90
CA LEU A 407 -28.11 -6.23 14.34
C LEU A 407 -27.43 -7.31 15.19
N SER A 408 -27.72 -7.40 16.50
CA SER A 408 -27.13 -8.41 17.38
C SER A 408 -27.49 -9.86 17.02
N THR A 409 -28.55 -10.06 16.22
CA THR A 409 -28.94 -11.39 15.72
C THR A 409 -28.15 -11.84 14.50
N ILE A 410 -27.32 -10.97 13.90
CA ILE A 410 -26.56 -11.28 12.69
C ILE A 410 -25.35 -12.15 13.06
N PRO A 411 -25.25 -13.39 12.54
CA PRO A 411 -24.09 -14.24 12.81
C PRO A 411 -22.80 -13.63 12.25
N GLY A 412 -21.74 -13.63 13.06
CA GLY A 412 -20.42 -13.12 12.72
C GLY A 412 -20.17 -11.64 13.06
N LEU A 413 -21.19 -10.90 13.51
CA LEU A 413 -21.02 -9.53 14.01
C LEU A 413 -20.72 -9.55 15.52
N VAL A 414 -19.52 -9.12 15.91
CA VAL A 414 -19.03 -9.08 17.29
C VAL A 414 -18.69 -7.66 17.72
N ASP A 415 -18.46 -7.47 19.02
CA ASP A 415 -18.12 -6.16 19.61
C ASP A 415 -19.13 -5.05 19.27
N LEU A 416 -20.40 -5.43 19.03
CA LEU A 416 -21.45 -4.50 18.60
C LEU A 416 -21.80 -3.52 19.71
N GLN A 417 -21.59 -2.24 19.44
CA GLN A 417 -21.78 -1.16 20.39
C GLN A 417 -22.50 0.03 19.76
N VAL A 418 -23.16 0.80 20.60
CA VAL A 418 -23.71 2.10 20.27
C VAL A 418 -22.79 3.15 20.89
N GLU A 419 -22.42 4.15 20.10
CA GLU A 419 -21.69 5.30 20.57
C GLU A 419 -22.38 5.91 21.78
N LYS A 420 -21.65 6.05 22.89
CA LYS A 420 -22.18 6.53 24.17
C LYS A 420 -22.49 8.02 24.12
N GLN A 421 -23.62 8.37 23.52
CA GLN A 421 -24.26 9.68 23.64
C GLN A 421 -25.37 9.58 24.67
N VAL A 422 -25.02 9.53 25.95
CA VAL A 422 -25.98 9.37 27.05
C VAL A 422 -26.16 10.69 27.79
N LEU A 423 -27.22 10.76 28.58
CA LEU A 423 -27.36 11.84 29.54
C LEU A 423 -26.46 11.56 30.75
N ILE A 424 -25.80 12.59 31.22
CA ILE A 424 -24.97 12.58 32.42
C ILE A 424 -25.51 13.59 33.43
N PRO A 425 -25.34 13.34 34.74
CA PRO A 425 -25.70 14.31 35.76
C PRO A 425 -24.94 15.63 35.53
N GLN A 426 -25.68 16.73 35.54
CA GLN A 426 -25.19 18.09 35.40
C GLN A 426 -25.84 18.97 36.47
N VAL A 427 -25.06 19.87 37.05
CA VAL A 427 -25.60 20.96 37.87
C VAL A 427 -25.92 22.12 36.95
N ARG A 428 -27.21 22.42 36.75
CA ARG A 428 -27.67 23.52 35.90
C ARG A 428 -28.06 24.71 36.77
N VAL A 429 -27.40 25.84 36.53
CA VAL A 429 -27.77 27.13 37.11
C VAL A 429 -28.64 27.90 36.11
N GLN A 430 -29.93 27.97 36.38
CA GLN A 430 -30.90 28.70 35.54
C GLN A 430 -31.12 30.10 36.12
N VAL A 431 -30.48 31.09 35.51
CA VAL A 431 -30.62 32.49 35.95
C VAL A 431 -32.04 32.96 35.71
N ASP A 432 -32.70 33.45 36.75
CA ASP A 432 -33.98 34.12 36.62
C ASP A 432 -33.74 35.57 36.24
N HIS A 433 -34.03 35.91 34.98
CA HIS A 433 -33.79 37.24 34.43
C HIS A 433 -34.52 38.35 35.19
N ALA A 434 -35.74 38.08 35.70
CA ALA A 434 -36.52 39.09 36.41
C ALA A 434 -35.94 39.33 37.81
N ARG A 435 -35.61 38.27 38.55
CA ARG A 435 -34.98 38.38 39.87
C ARG A 435 -33.58 38.99 39.79
N ALA A 436 -32.78 38.60 38.80
CA ALA A 436 -31.46 39.20 38.57
C ALA A 436 -31.56 40.72 38.29
N ALA A 437 -32.54 41.15 37.50
CA ALA A 437 -32.75 42.56 37.18
C ALA A 437 -33.15 43.41 38.40
N LEU A 438 -33.95 42.87 39.33
CA LEU A 438 -34.29 43.55 40.59
C LEU A 438 -33.05 43.87 41.45
N HIS A 439 -32.01 43.07 41.32
CA HIS A 439 -30.73 43.26 42.00
C HIS A 439 -29.68 43.95 41.11
N GLY A 440 -30.07 44.51 39.96
CA GLY A 440 -29.16 45.21 39.04
C GLY A 440 -28.11 44.32 38.37
N LEU A 441 -28.30 43.00 38.38
CA LEU A 441 -27.35 42.04 37.85
C LEU A 441 -27.74 41.56 36.44
N THR A 442 -26.74 41.46 35.57
CA THR A 442 -26.89 40.78 34.28
C THR A 442 -26.61 39.29 34.43
N PRO A 443 -27.21 38.42 33.59
CA PRO A 443 -26.89 36.99 33.57
C PRO A 443 -25.39 36.71 33.36
N ALA A 444 -24.73 37.56 32.56
CA ALA A 444 -23.29 37.49 32.32
C ALA A 444 -22.48 37.75 33.60
N ALA A 445 -22.88 38.73 34.42
CA ALA A 445 -22.22 39.00 35.69
C ALA A 445 -22.35 37.83 36.67
N ILE A 446 -23.54 37.21 36.74
CA ILE A 446 -23.80 36.03 37.59
C ILE A 446 -22.95 34.84 37.14
N THR A 447 -22.94 34.54 35.83
CA THR A 447 -22.13 33.44 35.28
C THR A 447 -20.64 33.69 35.44
N GLN A 448 -20.16 34.93 35.29
CA GLN A 448 -18.74 35.27 35.50
C GLN A 448 -18.32 35.12 36.97
N ALA A 449 -19.19 35.51 37.92
CA ALA A 449 -18.96 35.30 39.34
C ALA A 449 -18.90 33.80 39.68
N LEU A 450 -19.83 33.01 39.13
CA LEU A 450 -19.84 31.56 39.27
C LEU A 450 -18.60 30.88 38.69
N ASP A 451 -18.18 31.28 37.49
CA ASP A 451 -17.00 30.74 36.83
C ASP A 451 -15.73 31.03 37.66
N THR A 452 -15.58 32.27 38.12
CA THR A 452 -14.46 32.72 38.97
C THR A 452 -14.37 31.89 40.26
N LEU A 453 -15.49 31.64 40.92
CA LEU A 453 -15.54 31.00 42.22
C LEU A 453 -15.51 29.46 42.13
N SER A 454 -16.18 28.87 41.13
CA SER A 454 -16.33 27.42 40.98
C SER A 454 -15.19 26.75 40.20
N ASN A 455 -14.88 27.24 38.99
CA ASN A 455 -13.78 26.69 38.17
C ASN A 455 -12.41 27.16 38.66
N GLY A 456 -12.40 28.27 39.38
CA GLY A 456 -11.23 28.87 39.96
C GLY A 456 -10.60 29.89 39.02
N ARG A 457 -10.13 30.99 39.60
CA ARG A 457 -9.44 32.04 38.87
C ARG A 457 -7.96 31.97 39.17
N LYS A 458 -7.14 31.97 38.10
CA LYS A 458 -5.71 32.24 38.21
C LYS A 458 -5.52 33.67 38.70
N VAL A 459 -5.09 33.82 39.95
CA VAL A 459 -4.87 35.12 40.61
C VAL A 459 -3.42 35.57 40.51
N SER A 460 -2.49 34.62 40.38
CA SER A 460 -1.07 34.89 40.23
C SER A 460 -0.37 33.68 39.60
N GLN A 461 0.93 33.80 39.38
CA GLN A 461 1.80 32.71 38.96
C GLN A 461 3.08 32.78 39.79
N ILE A 462 3.40 31.70 40.50
CA ILE A 462 4.67 31.55 41.19
C ILE A 462 5.72 31.19 40.13
N VAL A 463 6.77 32.02 40.05
CA VAL A 463 7.93 31.78 39.19
C VAL A 463 9.04 31.21 40.05
N ASP A 464 9.40 29.95 39.80
CA ASP A 464 10.50 29.25 40.47
C ASP A 464 11.54 28.85 39.42
N GLY A 465 12.51 29.74 39.19
CA GLY A 465 13.45 29.66 38.09
C GLY A 465 12.72 29.66 36.73
N ASN A 466 12.88 28.57 35.98
CA ASN A 466 12.20 28.38 34.69
C ASN A 466 10.81 27.73 34.81
N ARG A 467 10.41 27.31 36.02
CA ARG A 467 9.10 26.69 36.27
C ARG A 467 8.09 27.76 36.64
N ARG A 468 6.86 27.56 36.19
CA ARG A 468 5.74 28.46 36.40
C ARG A 468 4.58 27.65 36.98
N PHE A 469 4.11 28.05 38.15
CA PHE A 469 3.00 27.39 38.83
C PHE A 469 1.85 28.38 38.99
N ASP A 470 0.67 27.99 38.53
CA ASP A 470 -0.50 28.86 38.61
C ASP A 470 -1.06 28.87 40.03
N VAL A 471 -1.25 30.06 40.59
CA VAL A 471 -1.95 30.24 41.86
C VAL A 471 -3.41 30.45 41.53
N VAL A 472 -4.22 29.44 41.83
CA VAL A 472 -5.66 29.43 41.54
C VAL A 472 -6.43 29.63 42.83
N MET A 473 -7.24 30.68 42.88
CA MET A 473 -8.24 30.88 43.93
C MET A 473 -9.53 30.21 43.46
N ARG A 474 -10.00 29.23 44.23
CA ARG A 474 -11.24 28.50 43.96
C ARG A 474 -11.94 28.17 45.28
N LEU A 475 -13.25 28.00 45.23
CA LEU A 475 -14.04 27.51 46.35
C LEU A 475 -13.62 26.10 46.78
N SER A 476 -13.93 25.75 48.03
CA SER A 476 -13.74 24.40 48.54
C SER A 476 -14.59 23.39 47.76
N GLU A 477 -14.30 22.10 47.89
CA GLU A 477 -15.09 21.07 47.21
C GLU A 477 -16.54 21.02 47.72
N GLN A 478 -16.75 21.34 49.01
CA GLN A 478 -18.06 21.37 49.65
C GLN A 478 -18.91 22.57 49.18
N ASP A 479 -18.30 23.74 49.00
CA ASP A 479 -18.99 24.96 48.54
C ASP A 479 -19.33 24.92 47.04
N ARG A 480 -18.75 23.97 46.29
CA ARG A 480 -19.06 23.71 44.87
C ARG A 480 -20.07 22.59 44.67
N SER A 481 -20.59 22.00 45.75
CA SER A 481 -21.75 21.11 45.69
C SER A 481 -23.01 21.88 45.29
N THR A 482 -24.07 21.19 44.89
CA THR A 482 -25.36 21.81 44.53
C THR A 482 -25.88 22.72 45.64
N THR A 483 -25.86 22.26 46.89
CA THR A 483 -26.28 23.05 48.06
C THR A 483 -25.30 24.18 48.37
N GLY A 484 -24.00 23.95 48.18
CA GLY A 484 -22.97 24.99 48.30
C GLY A 484 -23.19 26.14 47.30
N LEU A 485 -23.46 25.80 46.03
CA LEU A 485 -23.73 26.77 44.97
C LEU A 485 -25.02 27.55 45.22
N GLN A 486 -26.08 26.92 45.76
CA GLN A 486 -27.32 27.62 46.11
C GLN A 486 -27.11 28.73 47.16
N ASN A 487 -26.22 28.47 48.12
CA ASN A 487 -25.88 29.40 49.19
C ASN A 487 -24.74 30.36 48.80
N LEU A 488 -24.21 30.24 47.58
CA LEU A 488 -23.08 31.05 47.14
C LEU A 488 -23.50 32.52 47.05
N LEU A 489 -22.79 33.38 47.77
CA LEU A 489 -23.06 34.81 47.81
C LEU A 489 -22.50 35.51 46.59
N ILE A 490 -23.39 36.12 45.78
CA ILE A 490 -23.06 36.90 44.59
C ILE A 490 -23.09 38.40 44.95
N PRO A 491 -22.03 39.17 44.67
CA PRO A 491 -22.02 40.60 44.93
C PRO A 491 -22.90 41.38 43.94
N THR A 492 -23.77 42.25 44.45
CA THR A 492 -24.64 43.15 43.66
C THR A 492 -24.12 44.58 43.60
N GLY A 493 -22.95 44.85 44.19
CA GLY A 493 -22.36 46.18 44.34
C GLY A 493 -22.73 46.89 45.65
N LEU A 494 -23.94 46.66 46.19
CA LEU A 494 -24.39 47.19 47.48
C LEU A 494 -24.49 46.11 48.56
N GLU A 495 -24.86 44.89 48.18
CA GLU A 495 -25.09 43.76 49.09
C GLU A 495 -24.62 42.43 48.48
N PHE A 496 -24.52 41.40 49.31
CA PHE A 496 -24.27 40.02 48.89
C PHE A 496 -25.57 39.22 48.95
N VAL A 497 -25.96 38.65 47.82
CA VAL A 497 -27.23 37.93 47.68
C VAL A 497 -26.93 36.47 47.36
N PRO A 498 -27.56 35.48 48.04
CA PRO A 498 -27.35 34.08 47.72
C PRO A 498 -27.83 33.77 46.30
N LEU A 499 -27.12 32.87 45.60
CA LEU A 499 -27.44 32.49 44.24
C LEU A 499 -28.87 31.98 44.10
N SER A 500 -29.42 31.30 45.11
CA SER A 500 -30.81 30.83 45.15
C SER A 500 -31.86 31.94 44.99
N ALA A 501 -31.52 33.19 45.35
CA ALA A 501 -32.41 34.34 45.14
C ALA A 501 -32.33 34.90 43.70
N LEU A 502 -31.30 34.55 42.93
CA LEU A 502 -31.04 35.06 41.57
C LEU A 502 -31.22 33.99 40.48
N ALA A 503 -31.04 32.71 40.83
CA ALA A 503 -31.02 31.58 39.92
C ALA A 503 -31.51 30.31 40.61
N GLU A 504 -32.10 29.42 39.83
CA GLU A 504 -32.44 28.06 40.26
C GLU A 504 -31.26 27.13 40.00
N VAL A 505 -30.75 26.48 41.04
CA VAL A 505 -29.66 25.49 40.91
C VAL A 505 -30.25 24.10 41.08
N VAL A 506 -30.32 23.36 39.97
CA VAL A 506 -30.92 22.04 39.92
C VAL A 506 -29.94 21.01 39.38
N GLU A 507 -29.96 19.82 39.97
CA GLU A 507 -29.35 18.65 39.37
C GLU A 507 -30.28 18.13 38.27
N THR A 508 -29.74 18.02 37.07
CA THR A 508 -30.49 17.61 35.89
C THR A 508 -29.59 16.82 34.97
N ASP A 509 -30.20 16.11 34.04
CA ASP A 509 -29.49 15.30 33.07
C ASP A 509 -29.26 16.10 31.79
N GLY A 510 -28.05 15.99 31.23
CA GLY A 510 -27.70 16.64 29.97
C GLY A 510 -26.78 15.77 29.11
N PRO A 511 -26.73 15.99 27.78
CA PRO A 511 -25.94 15.15 26.89
C PRO A 511 -24.45 15.26 27.23
N ASN A 512 -23.73 14.13 27.28
CA ASN A 512 -22.29 14.11 27.49
C ASN A 512 -21.51 14.65 26.28
N GLN A 513 -22.01 14.39 25.06
CA GLN A 513 -21.43 14.84 23.80
C GLN A 513 -22.51 14.97 22.72
N ILE A 514 -22.27 15.83 21.74
CA ILE A 514 -23.13 15.98 20.56
C ILE A 514 -22.25 15.89 19.32
N GLN A 515 -22.24 14.71 18.68
CA GLN A 515 -21.47 14.50 17.47
C GLN A 515 -22.20 15.01 16.23
N ARG A 516 -21.45 15.62 15.32
CA ARG A 516 -21.97 16.16 14.07
C ARG A 516 -21.06 15.81 12.91
N GLU A 517 -21.68 15.56 11.76
CA GLU A 517 -21.00 15.34 10.49
C GLU A 517 -21.82 16.00 9.39
N GLY A 518 -21.17 16.77 8.52
CA GLY A 518 -21.88 17.61 7.54
C GLY A 518 -22.89 18.58 8.19
N THR A 519 -22.62 19.07 9.41
CA THR A 519 -23.52 19.91 10.24
C THR A 519 -24.76 19.18 10.80
N GLN A 520 -25.02 17.94 10.40
CA GLN A 520 -26.12 17.14 10.93
C GLN A 520 -25.69 16.40 12.20
N ARG A 521 -26.59 16.29 13.19
CA ARG A 521 -26.32 15.45 14.37
C ARG A 521 -26.38 14.00 13.95
N ARG A 522 -25.50 13.19 14.54
CA ARG A 522 -25.41 11.76 14.24
C ARG A 522 -25.12 10.96 15.49
N ILE A 523 -25.55 9.71 15.49
CA ILE A 523 -25.13 8.68 16.43
C ILE A 523 -24.69 7.46 15.62
N VAL A 524 -23.82 6.64 16.19
CA VAL A 524 -23.20 5.55 15.44
C VAL A 524 -23.36 4.23 16.16
N VAL A 525 -23.74 3.21 15.40
CA VAL A 525 -23.74 1.81 15.79
C VAL A 525 -22.58 1.14 15.07
N TYR A 526 -21.62 0.59 15.78
CA TYR A 526 -20.40 0.04 15.20
C TYR A 526 -20.07 -1.32 15.79
N GLY A 527 -19.30 -2.11 15.05
CA GLY A 527 -18.87 -3.44 15.47
C GLY A 527 -17.77 -3.98 14.56
N ASN A 528 -17.32 -5.19 14.87
CA ASN A 528 -16.26 -5.88 14.14
C ASN A 528 -16.77 -7.22 13.62
N GLY A 529 -16.11 -7.77 12.59
CA GLY A 529 -16.32 -9.16 12.21
C GLY A 529 -15.65 -10.12 13.19
N ASP A 530 -16.20 -11.32 13.34
CA ASP A 530 -15.60 -12.41 14.13
C ASP A 530 -14.30 -12.99 13.52
N GLY A 531 -13.94 -12.53 12.32
CA GLY A 531 -12.77 -12.96 11.55
C GLY A 531 -12.99 -14.28 10.79
N ARG A 532 -14.18 -14.89 10.86
CA ARG A 532 -14.52 -16.13 10.15
C ARG A 532 -15.43 -15.87 8.97
N ARG A 533 -16.42 -15.01 9.14
CA ARG A 533 -17.35 -14.64 8.07
C ARG A 533 -16.88 -13.40 7.31
N ASP A 534 -17.18 -13.34 6.01
CA ASP A 534 -16.83 -12.22 5.16
C ASP A 534 -17.56 -10.94 5.60
N ILE A 535 -16.81 -9.86 5.79
CA ILE A 535 -17.33 -8.55 6.19
C ILE A 535 -18.33 -8.03 5.15
N ALA A 536 -18.16 -8.32 3.87
CA ALA A 536 -19.08 -7.92 2.81
C ALA A 536 -20.44 -8.62 2.94
N GLU A 537 -20.48 -9.88 3.35
CA GLU A 537 -21.73 -10.60 3.63
C GLU A 537 -22.43 -10.05 4.87
N ILE A 538 -21.67 -9.81 5.94
CA ILE A 538 -22.19 -9.18 7.17
C ILE A 538 -22.77 -7.79 6.83
N ALA A 539 -22.07 -6.99 6.02
CA ALA A 539 -22.54 -5.69 5.58
C ALA A 539 -23.82 -5.79 4.75
N ALA A 540 -23.96 -6.80 3.89
CA ALA A 540 -25.19 -7.04 3.12
C ALA A 540 -26.37 -7.40 4.03
N ASP A 541 -26.14 -8.24 5.04
CA ASP A 541 -27.15 -8.58 6.05
C ASP A 541 -27.56 -7.37 6.88
N ILE A 542 -26.60 -6.52 7.27
CA ILE A 542 -26.87 -5.25 7.97
C ILE A 542 -27.72 -4.34 7.07
N GLN A 543 -27.35 -4.17 5.80
CA GLN A 543 -28.14 -3.36 4.87
C GLN A 543 -29.56 -3.89 4.72
N LYS A 544 -29.74 -5.22 4.67
CA LYS A 544 -31.06 -5.84 4.61
C LYS A 544 -31.85 -5.57 5.88
N ALA A 545 -31.25 -5.81 7.05
CA ALA A 545 -31.88 -5.58 8.35
C ALA A 545 -32.26 -4.11 8.58
N VAL A 546 -31.45 -3.17 8.09
CA VAL A 546 -31.71 -1.73 8.18
C VAL A 546 -32.81 -1.29 7.19
N ARG A 547 -32.91 -1.87 6.00
CA ARG A 547 -34.00 -1.58 5.05
C ARG A 547 -35.36 -2.07 5.53
N GLU A 548 -35.39 -3.12 6.34
CA GLU A 548 -36.62 -3.65 6.96
C GLU A 548 -37.08 -2.81 8.17
N LEU A 549 -36.27 -1.86 8.65
CA LEU A 549 -36.63 -0.97 9.75
C LEU A 549 -37.28 0.30 9.20
N ASP A 550 -38.45 0.63 9.73
CA ASP A 550 -39.13 1.89 9.43
C ASP A 550 -38.44 3.05 10.16
N PHE A 551 -37.71 3.88 9.42
CA PHE A 551 -37.14 5.11 9.95
C PHE A 551 -38.15 6.26 9.86
N PRO A 552 -38.28 7.09 10.91
CA PRO A 552 -39.10 8.30 10.84
C PRO A 552 -38.58 9.27 9.78
N GLN A 553 -39.46 10.15 9.31
CA GLN A 553 -39.07 11.19 8.34
C GLN A 553 -37.95 12.07 8.88
N GLY A 554 -36.99 12.40 8.02
CA GLY A 554 -35.82 13.20 8.38
C GLY A 554 -34.68 12.43 9.05
N TYR A 555 -34.78 11.11 9.18
CA TYR A 555 -33.69 10.24 9.61
C TYR A 555 -33.14 9.45 8.43
N THR A 556 -31.82 9.41 8.32
CA THR A 556 -31.12 8.67 7.27
C THR A 556 -30.00 7.84 7.88
N THR A 557 -29.69 6.71 7.26
CA THR A 557 -28.59 5.85 7.68
C THR A 557 -27.52 5.80 6.60
N ASN A 558 -26.25 5.74 7.01
CA ASN A 558 -25.13 5.47 6.12
C ASN A 558 -24.29 4.33 6.70
N LEU A 559 -24.06 3.30 5.89
CA LEU A 559 -23.20 2.19 6.27
C LEU A 559 -21.82 2.41 5.65
N GLU A 560 -20.85 2.62 6.53
CA GLU A 560 -19.45 2.88 6.22
C GLU A 560 -18.54 1.82 6.88
N GLY A 561 -17.25 1.90 6.59
CA GLY A 561 -16.22 1.02 7.15
C GLY A 561 -15.33 0.41 6.07
N ALA A 562 -14.46 -0.50 6.49
CA ALA A 562 -13.44 -1.11 5.64
C ALA A 562 -14.04 -1.85 4.43
N PHE A 563 -15.27 -2.37 4.54
CA PHE A 563 -15.95 -3.10 3.46
C PHE A 563 -16.20 -2.23 2.22
N GLN A 564 -16.51 -0.94 2.39
CA GLN A 564 -16.79 -0.04 1.27
C GLN A 564 -15.51 0.26 0.49
N ALA A 565 -14.42 0.52 1.21
CA ALA A 565 -13.09 0.68 0.63
C ALA A 565 -12.66 -0.61 -0.10
N GLN A 566 -12.91 -1.78 0.50
CA GLN A 566 -12.66 -3.08 -0.12
C GLN A 566 -13.42 -3.25 -1.43
N GLN A 567 -14.72 -3.01 -1.45
CA GLN A 567 -15.55 -3.18 -2.65
C GLN A 567 -15.11 -2.24 -3.78
N GLN A 568 -14.81 -0.98 -3.46
CA GLN A 568 -14.31 0.00 -4.43
C GLN A 568 -12.93 -0.41 -4.97
N ALA A 569 -12.03 -0.87 -4.10
CA ALA A 569 -10.70 -1.33 -4.49
C ALA A 569 -10.77 -2.58 -5.38
N SER A 570 -11.55 -3.60 -5.02
CA SER A 570 -11.71 -4.82 -5.83
C SER A 570 -12.25 -4.52 -7.23
N TRP A 571 -13.25 -3.64 -7.34
CA TRP A 571 -13.79 -3.25 -8.65
C TRP A 571 -12.77 -2.50 -9.50
N ARG A 572 -12.05 -1.54 -8.90
CA ARG A 572 -10.97 -0.80 -9.57
C ARG A 572 -9.85 -1.72 -10.01
N ILE A 573 -9.37 -2.62 -9.14
CA ILE A 573 -8.33 -3.60 -9.46
C ILE A 573 -8.80 -4.53 -10.60
N GLY A 574 -10.07 -4.92 -10.61
CA GLY A 574 -10.63 -5.70 -11.73
C GLY A 574 -10.54 -4.98 -13.07
N ILE A 575 -10.93 -3.70 -13.12
CA ILE A 575 -10.81 -2.87 -14.32
C ILE A 575 -9.34 -2.66 -14.71
N LEU A 576 -8.50 -2.36 -13.74
CA LEU A 576 -7.07 -2.15 -13.93
C LEU A 576 -6.37 -3.42 -14.43
N SER A 577 -6.78 -4.59 -13.95
CA SER A 577 -6.31 -5.90 -14.44
C SER A 577 -6.74 -6.15 -15.89
N LEU A 578 -7.99 -5.81 -16.25
CA LEU A 578 -8.45 -5.91 -17.64
C LEU A 578 -7.66 -4.96 -18.57
N ALA A 579 -7.39 -3.75 -18.12
CA ALA A 579 -6.53 -2.80 -18.83
C ALA A 579 -5.11 -3.37 -18.99
N SER A 580 -4.55 -3.99 -17.96
CA SER A 580 -3.26 -4.68 -18.00
C SER A 580 -3.22 -5.78 -19.07
N LEU A 581 -4.21 -6.68 -19.05
CA LEU A 581 -4.31 -7.78 -20.03
C LEU A 581 -4.43 -7.25 -21.46
N THR A 582 -5.18 -6.17 -21.66
CA THR A 582 -5.31 -5.50 -22.97
C THR A 582 -3.96 -4.93 -23.43
N LEU A 583 -3.21 -4.33 -22.51
CA LEU A 583 -1.93 -3.72 -22.80
C LEU A 583 -0.84 -4.76 -23.09
N ILE A 584 -0.84 -5.89 -22.37
CA ILE A 584 -0.02 -7.08 -22.66
C ILE A 584 -0.35 -7.60 -24.07
N PHE A 585 -1.64 -7.75 -24.40
CA PHE A 585 -2.06 -8.19 -25.73
C PHE A 585 -1.52 -7.26 -26.82
N ILE A 586 -1.59 -5.94 -26.64
CA ILE A 586 -1.08 -4.96 -27.60
C ILE A 586 0.43 -5.13 -27.81
N VAL A 587 1.21 -5.31 -26.74
CA VAL A 587 2.67 -5.50 -26.85
C VAL A 587 3.01 -6.82 -27.55
N LEU A 588 2.33 -7.91 -27.20
CA LEU A 588 2.51 -9.21 -27.85
C LEU A 588 2.12 -9.15 -29.33
N TYR A 589 1.00 -8.50 -29.65
CA TYR A 589 0.54 -8.33 -31.01
C TYR A 589 1.52 -7.46 -31.81
N SER A 590 2.09 -6.41 -31.21
CA SER A 590 3.11 -5.58 -31.85
C SER A 590 4.35 -6.38 -32.25
N ARG A 591 4.74 -7.38 -31.44
CA ARG A 591 5.90 -8.22 -31.70
C ARG A 591 5.62 -9.31 -32.74
N TYR A 592 4.57 -10.09 -32.55
CA TYR A 592 4.30 -11.29 -33.37
C TYR A 592 3.38 -11.02 -34.56
N ARG A 593 2.74 -9.84 -34.62
CA ARG A 593 1.72 -9.45 -35.62
C ARG A 593 0.65 -10.53 -35.83
N SER A 594 0.34 -11.26 -34.76
CA SER A 594 -0.53 -12.44 -34.78
C SER A 594 -1.37 -12.51 -33.53
N THR A 595 -2.69 -12.53 -33.71
CA THR A 595 -3.66 -12.73 -32.63
C THR A 595 -3.52 -14.13 -32.02
N ALA A 596 -3.30 -15.15 -32.86
CA ALA A 596 -3.14 -16.54 -32.40
C ALA A 596 -1.94 -16.69 -31.46
N LEU A 597 -0.74 -16.24 -31.86
CA LEU A 597 0.46 -16.34 -31.02
C LEU A 597 0.32 -15.54 -29.73
N SER A 598 -0.31 -14.36 -29.80
CA SER A 598 -0.55 -13.52 -28.62
C SER A 598 -1.51 -14.18 -27.64
N LEU A 599 -2.61 -14.78 -28.11
CA LEU A 599 -3.57 -15.50 -27.27
C LEU A 599 -3.00 -16.81 -26.72
N ILE A 600 -2.13 -17.51 -27.46
CA ILE A 600 -1.43 -18.70 -26.94
C ILE A 600 -0.55 -18.32 -25.74
N ILE A 601 0.22 -17.23 -25.84
CA ILE A 601 1.06 -16.74 -24.75
C ILE A 601 0.19 -16.30 -23.56
N MET A 602 -0.88 -15.53 -23.81
CA MET A 602 -1.82 -15.13 -22.75
C MET A 602 -2.59 -16.30 -22.15
N GLY A 603 -2.71 -17.42 -22.87
CA GLY A 603 -3.30 -18.66 -22.41
C GLY A 603 -2.61 -19.23 -21.17
N GLY A 604 -1.36 -18.85 -20.89
CA GLY A 604 -0.65 -19.19 -19.65
C GLY A 604 -1.28 -18.56 -18.39
N ILE A 605 -1.93 -17.39 -18.50
CA ILE A 605 -2.47 -16.65 -17.36
C ILE A 605 -3.61 -17.43 -16.67
N PRO A 606 -4.63 -17.95 -17.38
CA PRO A 606 -5.62 -18.85 -16.78
C PRO A 606 -5.04 -20.12 -16.16
N LEU A 607 -3.94 -20.66 -16.70
CA LEU A 607 -3.29 -21.85 -16.12
C LEU A 607 -2.70 -21.52 -14.74
N ALA A 608 -2.12 -20.33 -14.61
CA ALA A 608 -1.57 -19.82 -13.37
C ALA A 608 -2.64 -19.59 -12.30
N LEU A 609 -3.86 -19.18 -12.70
CA LEU A 609 -5.00 -18.99 -11.80
C LEU A 609 -5.31 -20.26 -10.99
N ILE A 610 -5.19 -21.44 -11.60
CA ILE A 610 -5.53 -22.73 -10.97
C ILE A 610 -4.70 -22.95 -9.72
N GLY A 611 -3.37 -22.86 -9.83
CA GLY A 611 -2.47 -23.14 -8.71
C GLY A 611 -2.47 -22.03 -7.67
N SER A 612 -2.66 -20.78 -8.06
CA SER A 612 -2.77 -19.67 -7.11
C SER A 612 -4.02 -19.78 -6.23
N VAL A 613 -5.20 -20.09 -6.80
CA VAL A 613 -6.43 -20.28 -6.03
C VAL A 613 -6.31 -21.51 -5.12
N ALA A 614 -5.74 -22.61 -5.64
CA ALA A 614 -5.48 -23.81 -4.84
C ALA A 614 -4.54 -23.49 -3.66
N ALA A 615 -3.45 -22.77 -3.89
CA ALA A 615 -2.50 -22.39 -2.84
C ALA A 615 -3.16 -21.49 -1.79
N LEU A 616 -3.87 -20.42 -2.19
CA LEU A 616 -4.57 -19.56 -1.24
C LEU A 616 -5.54 -20.35 -0.35
N LYS A 617 -6.27 -21.32 -0.91
CA LYS A 617 -7.17 -22.19 -0.15
C LYS A 617 -6.44 -23.13 0.81
N ILE A 618 -5.31 -23.72 0.38
CA ILE A 618 -4.48 -24.62 1.21
C ILE A 618 -3.87 -23.85 2.39
N PHE A 619 -3.37 -22.63 2.15
CA PHE A 619 -2.76 -21.77 3.17
C PHE A 619 -3.80 -20.96 3.98
N GLY A 620 -5.10 -21.16 3.74
CA GLY A 620 -6.18 -20.47 4.47
C GLY A 620 -6.20 -18.94 4.29
N GLN A 621 -5.66 -18.44 3.17
CA GLN A 621 -5.54 -17.00 2.91
C GLN A 621 -6.79 -16.45 2.20
N PRO A 622 -7.32 -15.29 2.64
CA PRO A 622 -8.41 -14.64 1.94
C PRO A 622 -7.96 -14.06 0.60
N LEU A 623 -8.93 -13.81 -0.28
CA LEU A 623 -8.71 -13.03 -1.49
C LEU A 623 -8.59 -11.54 -1.10
N SER A 624 -7.36 -11.04 -1.04
CA SER A 624 -7.04 -9.66 -0.63
C SER A 624 -6.44 -8.82 -1.76
N VAL A 625 -6.28 -7.52 -1.54
CA VAL A 625 -5.52 -6.64 -2.45
C VAL A 625 -4.10 -7.18 -2.68
N ALA A 626 -3.45 -7.68 -1.63
CA ALA A 626 -2.13 -8.31 -1.73
C ALA A 626 -2.16 -9.55 -2.65
N SER A 627 -3.14 -10.45 -2.48
CA SER A 627 -3.30 -11.63 -3.34
C SER A 627 -3.54 -11.24 -4.80
N MET A 628 -4.37 -10.22 -5.06
CA MET A 628 -4.62 -9.70 -6.41
C MET A 628 -3.35 -9.16 -7.07
N ILE A 629 -2.49 -8.47 -6.32
CA ILE A 629 -1.18 -8.03 -6.83
C ILE A 629 -0.30 -9.23 -7.18
N GLY A 630 -0.31 -10.28 -6.36
CA GLY A 630 0.37 -11.54 -6.69
C GLY A 630 -0.11 -12.15 -8.00
N PHE A 631 -1.42 -12.14 -8.28
CA PHE A 631 -1.98 -12.61 -9.56
C PHE A 631 -1.52 -11.75 -10.74
N ILE A 632 -1.49 -10.44 -10.56
CA ILE A 632 -1.02 -9.49 -11.58
C ILE A 632 0.46 -9.78 -11.89
N THR A 633 1.33 -9.85 -10.89
CA THR A 633 2.75 -10.20 -11.05
C THR A 633 2.93 -11.54 -11.78
N LEU A 634 2.19 -12.56 -11.35
CA LEU A 634 2.21 -13.88 -11.95
C LEU A 634 1.77 -13.87 -13.43
N ALA A 635 0.82 -13.04 -13.82
CA ALA A 635 0.42 -12.90 -15.22
C ALA A 635 1.58 -12.41 -16.09
N GLY A 636 2.38 -11.48 -15.59
CA GLY A 636 3.61 -11.01 -16.24
C GLY A 636 4.67 -12.11 -16.38
N ILE A 637 4.96 -12.82 -15.29
CA ILE A 637 5.95 -13.91 -15.30
C ILE A 637 5.50 -15.06 -16.23
N SER A 638 4.21 -15.41 -16.20
CA SER A 638 3.63 -16.43 -17.08
C SER A 638 3.74 -16.03 -18.56
N ALA A 639 3.39 -14.77 -18.90
CA ALA A 639 3.53 -14.25 -20.25
C ALA A 639 5.00 -14.26 -20.72
N ARG A 640 5.95 -13.89 -19.85
CA ARG A 640 7.39 -13.98 -20.13
C ARG A 640 7.84 -15.39 -20.49
N ASN A 641 7.45 -16.39 -19.70
CA ASN A 641 7.79 -17.78 -19.97
C ASN A 641 7.22 -18.25 -21.33
N GLY A 642 5.98 -17.88 -21.64
CA GLY A 642 5.37 -18.15 -22.94
C GLY A 642 6.11 -17.50 -24.11
N ILE A 643 6.54 -16.24 -23.96
CA ILE A 643 7.33 -15.50 -24.96
C ILE A 643 8.63 -16.22 -25.29
N LEU A 644 9.40 -16.63 -24.27
CA LEU A 644 10.70 -17.28 -24.47
C LEU A 644 10.54 -18.62 -25.22
N LYS A 645 9.49 -19.37 -24.91
CA LYS A 645 9.19 -20.66 -25.55
C LYS A 645 8.76 -20.50 -27.02
N ILE A 646 7.79 -19.62 -27.28
CA ILE A 646 7.28 -19.36 -28.63
C ILE A 646 8.37 -18.73 -29.51
N SER A 647 9.17 -17.81 -28.97
CA SER A 647 10.28 -17.20 -29.70
C SER A 647 11.32 -18.24 -30.12
N HIS A 648 11.57 -19.25 -29.28
CA HIS A 648 12.47 -20.35 -29.61
C HIS A 648 11.94 -21.22 -30.76
N TYR A 649 10.64 -21.54 -30.76
CA TYR A 649 10.02 -22.29 -31.85
C TYR A 649 10.13 -21.56 -33.19
N ILE A 650 9.88 -20.25 -33.17
CA ILE A 650 9.99 -19.39 -34.35
C ILE A 650 11.45 -19.35 -34.83
N ASN A 651 12.40 -19.20 -33.90
CA ASN A 651 13.82 -19.14 -34.22
C ASN A 651 14.33 -20.45 -34.86
N LEU A 652 13.90 -21.59 -34.31
CA LEU A 652 14.25 -22.93 -34.81
C LEU A 652 13.71 -23.16 -36.24
N ALA A 653 12.50 -22.66 -36.53
CA ALA A 653 11.91 -22.77 -37.86
C ALA A 653 12.57 -21.82 -38.89
N ILE A 654 12.87 -20.58 -38.50
CA ILE A 654 13.38 -19.54 -39.43
C ILE A 654 14.89 -19.66 -39.66
N HIS A 655 15.68 -19.80 -38.60
CA HIS A 655 17.15 -19.73 -38.69
C HIS A 655 17.82 -21.10 -38.80
N GLU A 656 17.21 -22.15 -38.26
CA GLU A 656 17.74 -23.52 -38.32
C GLU A 656 17.01 -24.39 -39.35
N GLY A 657 15.98 -23.85 -40.03
CA GLY A 657 15.29 -24.50 -41.15
C GLY A 657 14.43 -25.71 -40.80
N GLU A 658 14.08 -25.87 -39.51
CA GLU A 658 13.23 -26.98 -39.06
C GLU A 658 11.79 -26.83 -39.58
N ARG A 659 11.23 -27.92 -40.12
CA ARG A 659 9.88 -27.91 -40.70
C ARG A 659 8.82 -27.85 -39.61
N PHE A 660 7.75 -27.08 -39.86
CA PHE A 660 6.60 -27.06 -38.97
C PHE A 660 6.01 -28.47 -38.79
N GLY A 661 5.86 -28.89 -37.54
CA GLY A 661 5.34 -30.20 -37.18
C GLY A 661 5.69 -30.59 -35.75
N THR A 662 5.35 -31.82 -35.38
CA THR A 662 5.63 -32.38 -34.05
C THR A 662 7.14 -32.39 -33.73
N GLY A 663 8.00 -32.64 -34.73
CA GLY A 663 9.45 -32.63 -34.57
C GLY A 663 9.99 -31.29 -34.07
N LEU A 664 9.59 -30.18 -34.71
CA LEU A 664 9.95 -28.81 -34.32
C LEU A 664 9.54 -28.53 -32.87
N VAL A 665 8.30 -28.84 -32.51
CA VAL A 665 7.74 -28.51 -31.19
C VAL A 665 8.35 -29.39 -30.09
N VAL A 666 8.59 -30.68 -30.36
CA VAL A 666 9.29 -31.56 -29.42
C VAL A 666 10.72 -31.08 -29.20
N ARG A 667 11.48 -30.84 -30.27
CA ARG A 667 12.88 -30.35 -30.16
C ARG A 667 12.93 -29.04 -29.39
N GLY A 668 12.12 -28.07 -29.79
CA GLY A 668 12.05 -26.77 -29.11
C GLY A 668 11.61 -26.89 -27.64
N SER A 669 10.66 -27.77 -27.32
CA SER A 669 10.21 -28.01 -25.94
C SER A 669 11.31 -28.61 -25.09
N MET A 670 12.09 -29.56 -25.62
CA MET A 670 13.21 -30.18 -24.91
C MET A 670 14.36 -29.19 -24.66
N GLU A 671 14.67 -28.36 -25.65
CA GLU A 671 15.73 -27.35 -25.54
C GLU A 671 15.36 -26.23 -24.54
N ARG A 672 14.07 -25.92 -24.40
CA ARG A 672 13.58 -24.89 -23.46
C ARG A 672 13.14 -25.43 -22.10
N LEU A 673 13.05 -26.75 -21.91
CA LEU A 673 12.61 -27.33 -20.65
C LEU A 673 13.54 -26.95 -19.49
N SER A 674 14.85 -27.11 -19.64
CA SER A 674 15.81 -26.80 -18.56
C SER A 674 15.82 -25.31 -18.20
N PRO A 675 15.92 -24.39 -19.18
CA PRO A 675 15.86 -22.96 -18.89
C PRO A 675 14.54 -22.55 -18.22
N VAL A 676 13.39 -22.99 -18.73
CA VAL A 676 12.07 -22.61 -18.18
C VAL A 676 11.86 -23.18 -16.78
N LEU A 677 12.29 -24.42 -16.52
CA LEU A 677 12.23 -24.99 -15.16
C LEU A 677 13.18 -24.26 -14.20
N MET A 678 14.38 -23.89 -14.65
CA MET A 678 15.33 -23.16 -13.83
C MET A 678 14.76 -21.82 -13.38
N THR A 679 14.18 -21.04 -14.31
CA THR A 679 13.62 -19.72 -14.01
C THR A 679 12.37 -19.84 -13.14
N ALA A 680 11.49 -20.80 -13.43
CA ALA A 680 10.31 -21.07 -12.60
C ALA A 680 10.66 -21.52 -11.18
N LEU A 681 11.69 -22.37 -11.02
CA LEU A 681 12.15 -22.83 -9.71
C LEU A 681 12.88 -21.72 -8.95
N CYS A 682 13.71 -20.90 -9.61
CA CYS A 682 14.33 -19.73 -8.99
C CYS A 682 13.25 -18.75 -8.51
N ALA A 683 12.30 -18.37 -9.36
CA ALA A 683 11.22 -17.45 -9.01
C ALA A 683 10.28 -18.03 -7.94
N GLY A 684 9.87 -19.29 -8.05
CA GLY A 684 9.01 -19.94 -7.09
C GLY A 684 9.69 -20.20 -5.76
N LEU A 685 10.83 -20.91 -5.75
CA LEU A 685 11.51 -21.28 -4.51
C LEU A 685 12.10 -20.08 -3.76
N ALA A 686 12.47 -19.00 -4.46
CA ALA A 686 12.89 -17.75 -3.81
C ALA A 686 11.82 -17.16 -2.89
N LEU A 687 10.54 -17.46 -3.15
CA LEU A 687 9.42 -17.00 -2.32
C LEU A 687 9.15 -17.92 -1.12
N THR A 688 9.77 -19.10 -1.04
CA THR A 688 9.58 -20.05 0.06
C THR A 688 9.81 -19.42 1.45
N PRO A 689 10.84 -18.59 1.68
CA PRO A 689 11.02 -17.92 2.96
C PRO A 689 9.87 -16.98 3.35
N LEU A 690 9.13 -16.43 2.38
CA LEU A 690 7.91 -15.64 2.61
C LEU A 690 6.68 -16.51 2.86
N LEU A 691 6.69 -17.78 2.46
CA LEU A 691 5.62 -18.74 2.78
C LEU A 691 5.66 -19.18 4.26
N ILE A 692 6.81 -19.00 4.93
CA ILE A 692 7.04 -19.41 6.31
C ILE A 692 7.10 -18.17 7.22
N GLY A 693 6.41 -18.22 8.37
CA GLY A 693 6.38 -17.09 9.31
C GLY A 693 5.49 -15.95 8.84
N ALA A 694 4.34 -16.28 8.26
CA ALA A 694 3.32 -15.33 7.79
C ALA A 694 2.83 -14.36 8.89
N ASP A 695 3.03 -14.74 10.15
CA ASP A 695 2.66 -14.01 11.35
C ASP A 695 3.73 -13.01 11.82
N GLN A 696 4.92 -12.97 11.22
CA GLN A 696 5.98 -12.06 11.67
C GLN A 696 5.81 -10.63 11.13
N PRO A 697 6.15 -9.59 11.92
CA PRO A 697 6.13 -8.21 11.48
C PRO A 697 6.83 -8.01 10.13
N GLY A 698 6.11 -7.40 9.18
CA GLY A 698 6.58 -7.08 7.84
C GLY A 698 6.42 -8.19 6.81
N ARG A 699 6.12 -9.43 7.21
CA ARG A 699 5.87 -10.56 6.29
C ARG A 699 4.38 -10.71 5.95
N GLU A 700 3.48 -10.18 6.77
CA GLU A 700 2.03 -10.42 6.68
C GLU A 700 1.42 -9.88 5.39
N ILE A 701 1.91 -8.73 4.90
CA ILE A 701 1.46 -8.16 3.63
C ILE A 701 2.05 -8.91 2.43
N LEU A 702 3.28 -9.42 2.57
CA LEU A 702 4.00 -10.09 1.47
C LEU A 702 3.59 -11.55 1.33
N HIS A 703 3.15 -12.20 2.41
CA HIS A 703 2.81 -13.61 2.43
C HIS A 703 1.68 -13.98 1.43
N PRO A 704 0.53 -13.28 1.37
CA PRO A 704 -0.50 -13.58 0.37
C PRO A 704 -0.01 -13.37 -1.08
N VAL A 705 0.88 -12.39 -1.31
CA VAL A 705 1.51 -12.17 -2.62
C VAL A 705 2.37 -13.40 -2.99
N ALA A 706 3.23 -13.83 -2.06
CA ALA A 706 4.12 -14.96 -2.24
C ALA A 706 3.37 -16.27 -2.46
N VAL A 707 2.33 -16.57 -1.68
CA VAL A 707 1.47 -17.76 -1.83
C VAL A 707 0.84 -17.79 -3.21
N THR A 708 0.32 -16.65 -3.67
CA THR A 708 -0.34 -16.52 -4.97
C THR A 708 0.65 -16.78 -6.11
N ILE A 709 1.83 -16.15 -6.08
CA ILE A 709 2.85 -16.32 -7.12
C ILE A 709 3.42 -17.75 -7.09
N PHE A 710 3.75 -18.29 -5.91
CA PHE A 710 4.30 -19.64 -5.76
C PHE A 710 3.36 -20.72 -6.33
N GLY A 711 2.10 -20.75 -5.86
CA GLY A 711 1.12 -21.72 -6.34
C GLY A 711 0.85 -21.56 -7.83
N GLY A 712 0.77 -20.31 -8.27
CA GLY A 712 0.55 -19.95 -9.66
C GLY A 712 1.67 -20.43 -10.58
N LEU A 713 2.92 -20.13 -10.25
CA LEU A 713 4.09 -20.55 -11.03
C LEU A 713 4.20 -22.06 -11.12
N LEU A 714 3.90 -22.78 -10.03
CA LEU A 714 3.92 -24.25 -10.05
C LEU A 714 2.93 -24.79 -11.08
N SER A 715 1.68 -24.35 -11.04
CA SER A 715 0.65 -24.78 -11.99
C SER A 715 0.92 -24.31 -13.42
N ALA A 716 1.28 -23.04 -13.60
CA ALA A 716 1.56 -22.45 -14.91
C ALA A 716 2.71 -23.17 -15.60
N THR A 717 3.81 -23.44 -14.88
CA THR A 717 4.99 -24.09 -15.46
C THR A 717 4.68 -25.52 -15.89
N ILE A 718 4.01 -26.30 -15.03
CA ILE A 718 3.65 -27.69 -15.36
C ILE A 718 2.67 -27.73 -16.54
N LEU A 719 1.60 -26.93 -16.49
CA LEU A 719 0.57 -26.96 -17.54
C LEU A 719 1.05 -26.34 -18.85
N ASP A 720 1.84 -25.26 -18.82
CA ASP A 720 2.43 -24.63 -20.01
C ASP A 720 3.34 -25.60 -20.77
N THR A 721 4.06 -26.49 -20.07
CA THR A 721 4.89 -27.52 -20.72
C THR A 721 4.10 -28.43 -21.65
N ILE A 722 2.77 -28.52 -21.50
CA ILE A 722 1.90 -29.39 -22.29
C ILE A 722 0.98 -28.56 -23.19
N VAL A 723 0.29 -27.56 -22.63
CA VAL A 723 -0.77 -26.80 -23.30
C VAL A 723 -0.22 -25.94 -24.44
N THR A 724 0.87 -25.20 -24.19
CA THR A 724 1.45 -24.29 -25.19
C THR A 724 1.96 -25.01 -26.45
N PRO A 725 2.69 -26.14 -26.34
CA PRO A 725 3.00 -27.01 -27.48
C PRO A 725 1.78 -27.44 -28.31
N ILE A 726 0.70 -27.89 -27.66
CA ILE A 726 -0.53 -28.34 -28.34
C ILE A 726 -1.17 -27.17 -29.10
N LEU A 727 -1.34 -26.03 -28.43
CA LEU A 727 -1.94 -24.85 -29.04
C LEU A 727 -1.10 -24.30 -30.20
N PHE A 728 0.23 -24.37 -30.10
CA PHE A 728 1.12 -23.98 -31.20
C PHE A 728 1.02 -24.93 -32.39
N LEU A 729 0.90 -26.25 -32.17
CA LEU A 729 0.67 -27.19 -33.28
C LEU A 729 -0.68 -26.96 -33.97
N MET A 730 -1.72 -26.62 -33.21
CA MET A 730 -3.06 -26.39 -33.75
C MET A 730 -3.21 -25.06 -34.50
N PHE A 731 -2.60 -23.98 -34.00
CA PHE A 731 -2.87 -22.61 -34.48
C PHE A 731 -1.62 -21.82 -34.91
N GLY A 732 -0.42 -22.39 -34.72
CA GLY A 732 0.86 -21.70 -34.95
C GLY A 732 1.36 -21.69 -36.40
N GLN A 733 0.82 -22.55 -37.28
CA GLN A 733 1.28 -22.66 -38.68
C GLN A 733 1.05 -21.37 -39.49
N PRO A 734 -0.18 -20.82 -39.60
CA PRO A 734 -0.41 -19.62 -40.42
C PRO A 734 0.35 -18.35 -39.96
N PRO A 735 0.55 -18.11 -38.65
CA PRO A 735 1.43 -17.06 -38.15
C PRO A 735 2.90 -17.27 -38.49
N LEU A 736 3.40 -18.51 -38.38
CA LEU A 736 4.79 -18.83 -38.64
C LEU A 736 5.14 -18.61 -40.11
N ASP A 737 4.29 -19.05 -41.02
CA ASP A 737 4.49 -18.87 -42.46
C ASP A 737 4.53 -17.39 -42.84
N ARG A 738 3.70 -16.55 -42.21
CA ARG A 738 3.73 -15.08 -42.40
C ARG A 738 5.02 -14.45 -41.89
N LEU A 739 5.54 -14.88 -40.75
CA LEU A 739 6.80 -14.38 -40.20
C LEU A 739 8.00 -14.83 -41.05
N ALA A 740 7.98 -16.08 -41.52
CA ALA A 740 8.98 -16.62 -42.44
C ALA A 740 8.97 -15.90 -43.80
N ALA A 741 7.78 -15.64 -44.36
CA ALA A 741 7.62 -14.87 -45.60
C ALA A 741 8.12 -13.42 -45.46
N GLY A 742 7.88 -12.78 -44.30
CA GLY A 742 8.42 -11.46 -43.99
C GLY A 742 9.94 -11.43 -43.88
N HIS A 743 10.57 -12.51 -43.42
CA HIS A 743 12.03 -12.66 -43.41
C HIS A 743 12.62 -12.96 -44.80
N ALA A 744 11.92 -13.77 -45.60
CA ALA A 744 12.35 -14.13 -46.96
C ALA A 744 12.23 -12.97 -47.97
N ALA A 745 11.24 -12.07 -47.81
CA ALA A 745 11.07 -10.89 -48.65
C ALA A 745 12.24 -9.89 -48.55
N THR A 746 13.04 -9.95 -47.48
CA THR A 746 14.26 -9.15 -47.28
C THR A 746 15.46 -9.60 -48.12
N PHE A 747 15.34 -10.69 -48.89
CA PHE A 747 16.38 -11.18 -49.79
C PHE A 747 15.98 -10.98 -51.27
N THR A 748 15.83 -9.73 -51.69
CA THR A 748 15.99 -9.36 -53.11
C THR A 748 17.27 -8.51 -53.25
N PRO A 749 18.20 -8.81 -54.18
CA PRO A 749 19.52 -8.16 -54.21
C PRO A 749 19.52 -6.68 -54.61
N ALA A 750 18.35 -6.07 -54.86
CA ALA A 750 18.24 -4.72 -55.41
C ALA A 750 17.94 -3.62 -54.38
N GLU A 751 17.61 -3.95 -53.13
CA GLU A 751 17.28 -2.94 -52.10
C GLU A 751 18.26 -2.91 -50.91
N ALA A 752 19.31 -3.74 -50.94
CA ALA A 752 20.30 -3.83 -49.86
C ALA A 752 21.20 -2.58 -49.72
N GLU A 753 21.23 -1.68 -50.71
CA GLU A 753 22.02 -0.44 -50.65
C GLU A 753 21.28 0.77 -50.05
N LEU A 754 19.98 0.68 -49.77
CA LEU A 754 19.19 1.82 -49.26
C LEU A 754 18.70 1.69 -47.81
N ARG A 755 19.05 0.61 -47.10
CA ARG A 755 18.67 0.41 -45.68
C ARG A 755 19.88 0.27 -44.75
N THR A 756 20.82 1.21 -44.79
CA THR A 756 21.83 1.40 -43.72
C THR A 756 21.31 2.29 -42.59
N SER A 757 20.05 2.12 -42.21
CA SER A 757 19.52 2.73 -40.99
C SER A 757 18.53 1.75 -40.40
N PRO A 758 18.71 1.31 -39.14
CA PRO A 758 17.74 0.45 -38.50
C PRO A 758 16.44 1.25 -38.42
N GLU A 759 15.38 0.79 -39.10
CA GLU A 759 14.03 1.26 -38.83
C GLU A 759 13.70 0.91 -37.37
N GLU A 760 14.03 1.82 -36.46
CA GLU A 760 13.44 1.92 -35.14
C GLU A 760 11.93 2.13 -35.33
N LEU A 761 11.18 1.03 -35.49
CA LEU A 761 9.74 1.00 -35.26
C LEU A 761 9.42 1.63 -33.88
N PRO A 762 8.19 2.14 -33.63
CA PRO A 762 7.87 3.17 -32.63
C PRO A 762 8.02 2.75 -31.14
N MET A 763 8.84 1.76 -30.84
CA MET A 763 9.29 1.37 -29.51
C MET A 763 9.95 2.50 -28.74
N ARG A 764 10.68 3.42 -29.40
CA ARG A 764 11.13 4.65 -28.72
C ARG A 764 9.96 5.42 -28.15
N LYS A 765 8.82 5.53 -28.84
CA LYS A 765 7.64 6.23 -28.30
C LYS A 765 6.95 5.44 -27.19
N TYR A 766 6.77 4.12 -27.33
CA TYR A 766 6.06 3.31 -26.32
C TYR A 766 6.89 3.00 -25.08
N ALA A 767 8.19 2.72 -25.21
CA ALA A 767 9.12 2.56 -24.09
C ALA A 767 9.39 3.91 -23.41
N PHE A 768 9.47 5.01 -24.16
CA PHE A 768 9.52 6.36 -23.59
C PHE A 768 8.20 6.75 -22.93
N LEU A 769 7.04 6.33 -23.44
CA LEU A 769 5.74 6.52 -22.79
C LEU A 769 5.58 5.66 -21.53
N ALA A 770 6.09 4.43 -21.50
CA ALA A 770 6.09 3.57 -20.31
C ALA A 770 7.09 4.07 -19.26
N LEU A 771 8.27 4.51 -19.68
CA LEU A 771 9.26 5.15 -18.81
C LEU A 771 8.76 6.50 -18.31
N ILE A 772 8.11 7.32 -19.15
CA ILE A 772 7.42 8.54 -18.73
C ILE A 772 6.23 8.21 -17.84
N ALA A 773 5.48 7.14 -18.07
CA ALA A 773 4.38 6.73 -17.19
C ALA A 773 4.91 6.29 -15.83
N VAL A 774 6.04 5.57 -15.77
CA VAL A 774 6.72 5.20 -14.51
C VAL A 774 7.36 6.41 -13.83
N ILE A 775 7.92 7.37 -14.58
CA ILE A 775 8.48 8.63 -14.03
C ILE A 775 7.38 9.63 -13.64
N ALA A 776 6.25 9.65 -14.34
CA ALA A 776 5.08 10.48 -14.04
C ALA A 776 4.17 9.87 -12.97
N ALA A 777 4.26 8.55 -12.76
CA ALA A 777 3.59 7.82 -11.69
C ALA A 777 4.50 7.50 -10.50
N ALA A 778 5.81 7.72 -10.62
CA ALA A 778 6.64 7.99 -9.45
C ALA A 778 5.92 9.10 -8.68
N PRO A 779 5.78 8.98 -7.34
CA PRO A 779 5.06 9.98 -6.59
C PRO A 779 5.75 11.31 -6.89
N SER A 780 5.13 12.14 -7.75
CA SER A 780 5.28 13.57 -7.60
C SER A 780 4.96 13.74 -6.14
N SER A 781 5.94 14.22 -5.38
CA SER A 781 5.71 14.65 -4.03
C SER A 781 4.42 15.46 -4.06
N ALA A 782 3.30 14.82 -3.72
CA ALA A 782 2.05 15.47 -3.42
C ALA A 782 2.36 16.11 -2.07
N THR A 783 3.20 17.13 -2.15
CA THR A 783 3.29 18.19 -1.20
C THR A 783 1.84 18.63 -1.11
N ALA A 784 1.23 18.34 0.04
CA ALA A 784 -0.03 18.97 0.39
C ALA A 784 0.12 20.43 -0.03
N GLN A 785 -0.70 20.89 -0.98
CA GLN A 785 -0.66 22.28 -1.44
C GLN A 785 -0.98 23.11 -0.20
N ALA A 786 0.06 23.64 0.44
CA ALA A 786 -0.12 24.60 1.50
C ALA A 786 -0.83 25.79 0.87
N LYS A 787 -1.91 26.27 1.50
CA LYS A 787 -2.50 27.54 1.09
C LYS A 787 -1.49 28.64 1.44
N GLY A 788 -1.10 29.42 0.45
CA GLY A 788 -0.25 30.59 0.65
C GLY A 788 -0.99 31.71 1.36
N SER A 789 -0.29 32.81 1.63
CA SER A 789 -0.86 33.98 2.31
C SER A 789 -2.01 34.63 1.53
N ASN A 790 -2.14 34.35 0.23
CA ASN A 790 -3.21 34.85 -0.63
C ASN A 790 -4.33 33.82 -0.86
N GLY A 791 -4.31 32.70 -0.13
CA GLY A 791 -5.34 31.66 -0.14
C GLY A 791 -5.27 30.68 -1.32
N GLY A 792 -4.26 30.81 -2.18
CA GLY A 792 -4.03 29.94 -3.33
C GLY A 792 -3.11 28.76 -3.02
N PRO A 793 -3.12 27.68 -3.83
CA PRO A 793 -2.19 26.57 -3.67
C PRO A 793 -0.74 26.98 -3.95
N VAL A 794 0.18 26.55 -3.10
CA VAL A 794 1.63 26.77 -3.25
C VAL A 794 2.34 25.51 -3.74
N VAL A 795 3.22 25.68 -4.73
CA VAL A 795 4.10 24.64 -5.25
C VAL A 795 5.55 25.16 -5.19
N LYS A 796 6.47 24.39 -4.59
CA LYS A 796 7.89 24.75 -4.57
C LYS A 796 8.60 24.30 -5.85
N SER A 797 9.35 25.19 -6.47
CA SER A 797 10.17 24.91 -7.67
C SER A 797 11.58 25.45 -7.45
N GLN A 798 12.58 24.57 -7.47
CA GLN A 798 13.99 24.94 -7.17
C GLN A 798 14.13 25.72 -5.85
N GLY A 799 13.42 25.28 -4.80
CA GLY A 799 13.43 25.94 -3.48
C GLY A 799 12.38 27.05 -3.34
N HIS A 800 12.14 27.82 -4.39
CA HIS A 800 11.20 28.95 -4.42
C HIS A 800 9.73 28.50 -4.33
N PRO A 801 8.96 28.92 -3.31
CA PRO A 801 7.51 28.72 -3.27
C PRO A 801 6.81 29.60 -4.30
N ILE A 802 5.93 29.01 -5.10
CA ILE A 802 5.12 29.71 -6.11
C ILE A 802 3.63 29.49 -5.78
N GLU A 803 2.93 30.56 -5.42
CA GLU A 803 1.49 30.55 -5.12
C GLU A 803 0.69 30.92 -6.37
N PHE A 804 -0.34 30.15 -6.70
CA PHE A 804 -1.26 30.48 -7.81
C PHE A 804 -2.59 31.02 -7.28
N VAL A 805 -3.01 32.18 -7.78
CA VAL A 805 -4.32 32.79 -7.48
C VAL A 805 -5.02 33.18 -8.78
N ARG A 806 -6.31 32.85 -8.88
CA ARG A 806 -7.18 33.27 -9.98
C ARG A 806 -8.07 34.44 -9.53
N LYS A 807 -8.15 35.50 -10.34
CA LYS A 807 -9.06 36.64 -10.16
C LYS A 807 -9.84 36.88 -11.45
N GLY A 808 -10.97 36.20 -11.62
CA GLY A 808 -11.77 36.24 -12.86
C GLY A 808 -10.95 35.75 -14.06
N THR A 809 -10.79 36.60 -15.08
CA THR A 809 -9.96 36.33 -16.27
C THR A 809 -8.48 36.62 -16.08
N GLU A 810 -8.02 36.95 -14.87
CA GLU A 810 -6.61 37.18 -14.58
C GLU A 810 -6.02 36.01 -13.76
N ILE A 811 -4.84 35.56 -14.18
CA ILE A 811 -4.04 34.56 -13.47
C ILE A 811 -2.84 35.23 -12.84
N VAL A 812 -2.60 34.93 -11.57
CA VAL A 812 -1.58 35.59 -10.76
C VAL A 812 -0.70 34.54 -10.09
N PHE A 813 0.61 34.72 -10.18
CA PHE A 813 1.60 33.90 -9.50
C PHE A 813 2.43 34.75 -8.55
N TYR A 814 2.47 34.38 -7.27
CA TYR A 814 3.38 35.00 -6.30
C TYR A 814 4.60 34.10 -6.13
N VAL A 815 5.80 34.68 -6.27
CA VAL A 815 7.07 33.96 -6.13
C VAL A 815 7.73 34.38 -4.81
N GLY A 816 8.13 33.40 -4.00
CA GLY A 816 8.87 33.63 -2.76
C GLY A 816 10.30 33.09 -2.82
N ASP A 817 11.11 33.50 -1.86
CA ASP A 817 12.44 32.95 -1.61
C ASP A 817 12.36 31.70 -0.70
N ASP A 818 13.47 31.00 -0.50
CA ASP A 818 13.54 29.73 0.25
C ASP A 818 13.00 29.83 1.70
N ASP A 819 13.12 31.02 2.30
CA ASP A 819 12.65 31.38 3.64
C ASP A 819 11.18 31.84 3.66
N GLY A 820 10.52 31.94 2.50
CA GLY A 820 9.15 32.40 2.33
C GLY A 820 8.98 33.91 2.18
N SER A 821 10.07 34.68 2.12
CA SER A 821 10.04 36.12 1.86
C SER A 821 9.70 36.43 0.37
N PRO A 822 9.16 37.62 0.04
CA PRO A 822 8.82 37.98 -1.35
C PRO A 822 10.06 38.08 -2.26
N LEU A 823 10.09 37.34 -3.37
CA LEU A 823 11.20 37.37 -4.33
C LEU A 823 10.92 38.35 -5.48
N SER A 824 11.88 39.21 -5.83
CA SER A 824 11.69 40.21 -6.91
C SER A 824 11.45 39.56 -8.28
N THR A 825 10.30 39.84 -8.91
CA THR A 825 9.96 39.31 -10.25
C THR A 825 10.36 40.24 -11.40
N LYS A 826 10.94 41.43 -11.14
CA LYS A 826 11.20 42.46 -12.17
C LYS A 826 11.97 41.96 -13.39
N ASP A 827 12.94 41.08 -13.18
CA ASP A 827 13.81 40.55 -14.25
C ASP A 827 13.33 39.18 -14.78
N MET A 828 12.20 38.68 -14.28
CA MET A 828 11.64 37.41 -14.71
C MET A 828 10.83 37.56 -15.99
N ARG A 829 11.09 36.66 -16.93
CA ARG A 829 10.24 36.46 -18.11
C ARG A 829 9.59 35.09 -18.02
N GLY A 830 8.28 35.03 -18.18
CA GLY A 830 7.53 33.81 -18.00
C GLY A 830 6.26 33.73 -18.83
N ARG A 831 5.69 32.53 -18.87
CA ARG A 831 4.40 32.20 -19.49
C ARG A 831 3.66 31.18 -18.63
N ALA A 832 2.34 31.20 -18.70
CA ALA A 832 1.49 30.15 -18.19
C ALA A 832 0.94 29.34 -19.36
N THR A 833 1.10 28.01 -19.33
CA THR A 833 0.47 27.10 -20.28
C THR A 833 -0.79 26.53 -19.63
N ILE A 834 -1.92 26.71 -20.26
CA ILE A 834 -3.23 26.30 -19.75
C ILE A 834 -3.74 25.17 -20.61
N GLN A 835 -4.10 24.06 -19.99
CA GLN A 835 -4.75 22.93 -20.63
C GLN A 835 -6.16 22.81 -20.06
N ASP A 836 -7.16 23.17 -20.87
CA ASP A 836 -8.57 23.15 -20.50
C ASP A 836 -9.41 22.52 -21.62
N GLY A 837 -10.21 21.49 -21.28
CA GLY A 837 -11.08 20.81 -22.24
C GLY A 837 -10.39 20.25 -23.50
N GLY A 838 -9.11 19.86 -23.40
CA GLY A 838 -8.32 19.35 -24.53
C GLY A 838 -7.68 20.44 -25.41
N LYS A 839 -7.86 21.72 -25.10
CA LYS A 839 -7.16 22.85 -25.73
C LYS A 839 -5.98 23.30 -24.87
N THR A 840 -4.85 23.60 -25.51
CA THR A 840 -3.66 24.14 -24.85
C THR A 840 -3.42 25.57 -25.32
N VAL A 841 -3.39 26.52 -24.38
CA VAL A 841 -3.18 27.95 -24.66
C VAL A 841 -2.00 28.47 -23.83
N ALA A 842 -1.09 29.20 -24.46
CA ALA A 842 0.01 29.87 -23.77
C ALA A 842 -0.35 31.34 -23.52
N VAL A 843 -0.20 31.78 -22.27
CA VAL A 843 -0.48 33.14 -21.80
C VAL A 843 0.83 33.78 -21.35
N PRO A 844 1.28 34.89 -21.94
CA PRO A 844 2.47 35.58 -21.46
C PRO A 844 2.21 36.17 -20.07
N LEU A 845 3.21 36.06 -19.19
CA LEU A 845 3.15 36.63 -17.85
C LEU A 845 4.03 37.88 -17.78
N ALA A 846 3.46 38.99 -17.31
CA ALA A 846 4.18 40.22 -17.05
C ALA A 846 4.50 40.32 -15.55
N PRO A 847 5.73 40.73 -15.17
CA PRO A 847 6.04 40.99 -13.78
C PRO A 847 5.29 42.23 -13.27
N ALA A 848 4.72 42.12 -12.08
CA ALA A 848 4.06 43.20 -11.37
C ALA A 848 4.52 43.19 -9.90
N ASN A 849 4.57 44.38 -9.30
CA ASN A 849 5.16 44.68 -7.98
C ASN A 849 4.97 43.59 -6.88
N PRO A 850 5.92 43.49 -5.94
CA PRO A 850 7.35 43.25 -6.17
C PRO A 850 7.64 41.77 -6.46
N ASN A 851 6.72 40.85 -6.18
CA ASN A 851 6.94 39.40 -6.26
C ASN A 851 5.90 38.64 -7.08
N LEU A 852 5.23 39.36 -8.00
CA LEU A 852 4.06 38.85 -8.70
C LEU A 852 4.32 38.77 -10.21
N MET A 853 3.74 37.76 -10.85
CA MET A 853 3.63 37.67 -12.30
C MET A 853 2.17 37.44 -12.69
N ALA A 854 1.62 38.28 -13.56
CA ALA A 854 0.22 38.24 -13.97
C ALA A 854 0.05 38.03 -15.48
N GLY A 855 -1.01 37.33 -15.87
CA GLY A 855 -1.43 37.16 -17.26
C GLY A 855 -2.95 37.27 -17.40
N LYS A 856 -3.40 37.73 -18.56
CA LYS A 856 -4.84 37.83 -18.90
C LYS A 856 -5.27 36.66 -19.78
N LEU A 857 -6.40 36.07 -19.43
CA LEU A 857 -7.10 35.03 -20.17
C LEU A 857 -8.12 35.63 -21.13
N GLN A 858 -8.37 34.94 -22.24
CA GLN A 858 -9.45 35.28 -23.17
C GLN A 858 -10.83 34.79 -22.69
N ALA A 859 -10.86 33.79 -21.80
CA ALA A 859 -12.06 33.22 -21.21
C ALA A 859 -11.76 32.69 -19.78
N GLU A 860 -12.80 32.48 -18.97
CA GLU A 860 -12.63 31.87 -17.65
C GLU A 860 -12.22 30.38 -17.74
N LEU A 861 -11.44 29.94 -16.75
CA LEU A 861 -10.97 28.55 -16.65
C LEU A 861 -12.08 27.63 -16.14
N SER A 862 -12.27 26.51 -16.82
CA SER A 862 -13.19 25.46 -16.38
C SER A 862 -12.66 24.75 -15.11
N PRO A 863 -13.55 24.16 -14.29
CA PRO A 863 -13.14 23.28 -13.21
C PRO A 863 -12.27 22.14 -13.77
N LYS A 864 -11.14 21.83 -13.10
CA LYS A 864 -10.10 20.87 -13.52
C LYS A 864 -9.17 21.31 -14.65
N ALA A 865 -9.20 22.59 -15.07
CA ALA A 865 -8.16 23.12 -15.96
C ALA A 865 -6.77 22.96 -15.32
N ILE A 866 -5.76 22.61 -16.11
CA ILE A 866 -4.37 22.51 -15.64
C ILE A 866 -3.65 23.79 -16.04
N VAL A 867 -3.03 24.47 -15.07
CA VAL A 867 -2.21 25.66 -15.29
C VAL A 867 -0.76 25.35 -14.97
N VAL A 868 0.14 25.57 -15.92
CA VAL A 868 1.59 25.36 -15.77
C VAL A 868 2.30 26.69 -15.88
N PHE A 869 2.83 27.17 -14.77
CA PHE A 869 3.74 28.32 -14.71
C PHE A 869 5.13 27.93 -15.21
N SER A 870 5.74 28.78 -16.02
CA SER A 870 7.14 28.66 -16.45
C SER A 870 7.79 30.04 -16.54
N ALA A 871 8.86 30.27 -15.80
CA ALA A 871 9.63 31.52 -15.84
C ALA A 871 11.13 31.27 -15.68
N SER A 872 11.97 32.17 -16.18
CA SER A 872 13.42 32.11 -15.97
C SER A 872 13.87 33.13 -14.92
N LEU A 873 14.71 32.68 -14.00
CA LEU A 873 15.36 33.49 -12.97
C LEU A 873 16.85 33.13 -12.94
N HIS A 874 17.73 34.11 -13.17
CA HIS A 874 19.20 33.93 -13.17
C HIS A 874 19.71 32.74 -14.01
N GLY A 875 19.05 32.45 -15.16
CA GLY A 875 19.43 31.33 -16.04
C GLY A 875 18.84 29.96 -15.65
N HIS A 876 18.17 29.86 -14.50
CA HIS A 876 17.41 28.67 -14.09
C HIS A 876 15.94 28.78 -14.50
N SER A 877 15.34 27.65 -14.89
CA SER A 877 13.92 27.57 -15.23
C SER A 877 13.10 27.16 -14.02
N LEU A 878 12.19 28.02 -13.58
CA LEU A 878 11.18 27.75 -12.57
C LEU A 878 9.92 27.23 -13.25
N THR A 879 9.41 26.10 -12.79
CA THR A 879 8.17 25.50 -13.31
C THR A 879 7.28 25.00 -12.18
N ALA A 880 6.00 25.36 -12.22
CA ALA A 880 5.00 24.91 -11.24
C ALA A 880 3.69 24.54 -11.93
N ARG A 881 3.03 23.47 -11.47
CA ARG A 881 1.78 22.94 -12.06
C ARG A 881 0.66 22.98 -11.03
N TYR A 882 -0.49 23.49 -11.46
CA TYR A 882 -1.69 23.66 -10.66
C TYR A 882 -2.88 23.01 -11.38
N THR A 883 -3.82 22.49 -10.59
CA THR A 883 -5.15 22.09 -11.08
C THR A 883 -6.15 23.07 -10.50
N VAL A 884 -6.98 23.67 -11.35
CA VAL A 884 -8.04 24.58 -10.91
C VAL A 884 -9.13 23.75 -10.25
N GLU A 885 -9.36 23.98 -8.95
CA GLU A 885 -10.49 23.41 -8.19
C GLU A 885 -11.77 24.23 -8.37
#